data_AF-A0A518ANF7-F1
#
_entry.id   AF-A0A518ANF7-F1
#
_cell.length_a   1.000
_cell.length_b   1.000
_cell.length_c   1.000
_cell.angle_alpha   90.00
_cell.angle_beta   90.00
_cell.angle_gamma   90.00
#
_symmetry.space_group_name_H-M   'P 1'
#
loop_
_entity.id
_entity.type
_entity.pdbx_description
1 polymer ?
#
loop_
_entity_poly.entity_id
_entity_poly.type
_entity_poly.pdbx_seq_one_letter_code
_entity_poly.pdbx_strand_id
1 'polypeptide(L)'
;MLEISRWFTRFVLLIAATTGWLASTPNVALSQTPTATSSVAWPAATTTSRPWTRWWWHGSAVDDANLTRLLDTYHEAGLGGVEITCIYGVQNNDSRNLVYRSDAWVDAVQHVLREANRLGMGVDLPAGSGWRMGGPNITMDLANSRVIVESDQAVGGKTFVKRFAKSTPQSALALNAAGEQVDLTEKIADGKLTWQVPEGDWTVYSLAYRWSGDRVKRPDPGGEGININPYWKHSVNAFLTDFDSTLNRLPGVRAQFHDSFEYQGDWQPEFLDAFAKRRGFRLEAHLPALAGEGDRELIARVKSDYRETISDLLLEDFIGTWVAWSHQHDQLARNQSHGSPANWLDLYAACDIPETESFGRVDGGDAEKLVFKFASSAANVTGKSLASSETATWLGEHFTVGLSDIQQVVDKQMLGGINHILYHGTAYSPDDASWPGWLFYASTQLNPQNPIWHDFPALNQYVTRCQSMLQASQPDNEVLLYWPIYDLWHDADGMRRDITVHNSEHWLRGQPIGHAARWLDDQGVMFDYVSDRQLAKCSATDHKTITTAGGEYKLIVIPEAKHLPLATLEHLIDLAEAGATVAFRKHLPESDSGLAGLTPSQPWKQAIAQVNQLVKEQRMIVCDDLQIAAEQAGLTEESGLKTSGIDFLRKKYQGSKCYFLKNTTSQAIDQWTTLGSSGNSVAILDPMTGNIGLAESKSLDSGSLSVRLQMAAGGSLFLLVSDEPLNAEPWLYHQVTDQPVAISGTWQIEFVEGGPSLPESFSSPQPVPWTNAPDQSAQSFAGTVRYSTSFSTLSKKQSHYLLDLGKVDGSARVMLNGEQVATLIGSPYQVMIDTKTDQVNELQIEVTGVAANRIRDLDRRGVEWRIFEDINVVNMNYKPFDASDWPVRPLGLSGPVTLQPVK
;
A
#
# COMPACT_ATOMS: atom_id res chain seq x y z
N MET A 1 48.15 -45.17 1.77
CA MET A 1 49.28 -44.27 2.06
C MET A 1 48.74 -43.28 3.08
N LEU A 2 49.12 -43.42 4.35
CA LEU A 2 50.28 -42.75 4.97
C LEU A 2 49.93 -41.26 5.23
N GLU A 3 49.43 -40.92 6.42
CA GLU A 3 50.17 -40.53 7.66
C GLU A 3 50.43 -39.00 7.71
N ILE A 4 50.50 -38.26 8.83
CA ILE A 4 50.38 -38.52 10.29
C ILE A 4 49.86 -37.20 10.93
N SER A 5 48.72 -37.16 11.65
CA SER A 5 48.50 -37.30 13.11
C SER A 5 49.36 -36.43 14.05
N ARG A 6 48.75 -35.89 15.14
CA ARG A 6 49.28 -35.68 16.53
C ARG A 6 48.39 -34.65 17.31
N TRP A 7 48.12 -34.74 18.63
CA TRP A 7 48.16 -35.88 19.56
C TRP A 7 47.48 -35.55 20.94
N PHE A 8 46.38 -36.26 21.30
CA PHE A 8 45.98 -36.63 22.69
C PHE A 8 45.54 -35.50 23.67
N THR A 9 44.77 -35.72 24.76
CA THR A 9 44.35 -36.91 25.59
C THR A 9 42.90 -36.63 26.11
N ARG A 10 42.00 -37.47 26.67
CA ARG A 10 41.90 -38.78 27.40
C ARG A 10 40.65 -39.56 26.92
N PHE A 11 40.46 -40.90 26.99
CA PHE A 11 40.55 -41.96 28.04
C PHE A 11 39.29 -42.10 28.96
N VAL A 12 38.64 -43.28 29.18
CA VAL A 12 38.71 -44.62 28.52
C VAL A 12 37.64 -45.66 29.00
N LEU A 13 37.35 -46.71 28.19
CA LEU A 13 36.73 -48.06 28.46
C LEU A 13 35.32 -48.17 29.16
N LEU A 14 34.53 -49.27 29.06
CA LEU A 14 34.12 -50.21 27.98
C LEU A 14 33.12 -51.29 28.51
N ILE A 15 32.31 -51.93 27.64
CA ILE A 15 31.59 -53.25 27.77
C ILE A 15 30.72 -53.47 29.06
N ALA A 16 29.39 -53.68 29.06
CA ALA A 16 28.37 -54.36 28.21
C ALA A 16 28.14 -55.87 28.49
N ALA A 17 26.96 -56.24 29.05
CA ALA A 17 26.20 -57.48 28.75
C ALA A 17 24.87 -57.62 29.57
N THR A 18 23.77 -57.86 28.85
CA THR A 18 22.50 -58.53 29.22
C THR A 18 22.24 -59.02 30.67
N THR A 19 21.16 -58.55 31.31
CA THR A 19 19.82 -59.18 31.32
C THR A 19 18.82 -58.24 32.03
N GLY A 20 17.51 -58.37 31.78
CA GLY A 20 16.47 -57.55 32.42
C GLY A 20 15.74 -58.28 33.55
N TRP A 21 14.97 -57.57 34.37
CA TRP A 21 13.88 -58.06 35.25
C TRP A 21 12.96 -56.87 35.61
N LEU A 22 11.70 -57.12 36.01
CA LEU A 22 10.73 -56.05 36.32
C LEU A 22 10.89 -55.51 37.74
N ALA A 23 10.77 -54.19 37.92
CA ALA A 23 10.49 -53.56 39.21
C ALA A 23 9.75 -52.21 39.07
N SER A 24 8.58 -52.13 39.71
CA SER A 24 7.80 -50.94 40.15
C SER A 24 8.29 -49.53 39.79
N THR A 25 7.45 -48.75 39.10
CA THR A 25 7.53 -47.28 39.03
C THR A 25 7.11 -46.62 40.36
N PRO A 26 7.92 -45.71 40.94
CA PRO A 26 7.44 -44.76 41.95
C PRO A 26 6.68 -43.61 41.27
N ASN A 27 5.58 -43.15 41.84
CA ASN A 27 4.93 -41.91 41.41
C ASN A 27 5.83 -40.71 41.73
N VAL A 28 6.50 -40.15 40.73
CA VAL A 28 7.02 -38.78 40.78
C VAL A 28 5.84 -37.87 40.46
N ALA A 29 5.37 -37.10 41.45
CA ALA A 29 4.39 -36.06 41.20
C ALA A 29 5.03 -35.00 40.29
N LEU A 30 4.46 -34.77 39.11
CA LEU A 30 4.86 -33.66 38.25
C LEU A 30 4.51 -32.35 38.97
N SER A 31 5.53 -31.68 39.48
CA SER A 31 5.40 -30.28 39.91
C SER A 31 5.01 -29.44 38.69
N GLN A 32 3.81 -28.87 38.70
CA GLN A 32 3.44 -27.87 37.70
C GLN A 32 4.40 -26.69 37.83
N THR A 33 5.24 -26.50 36.81
CA THR A 33 5.97 -25.25 36.62
C THR A 33 4.93 -24.13 36.55
N PRO A 34 5.10 -22.99 37.25
CA PRO A 34 4.19 -21.87 37.09
C PRO A 34 4.16 -21.42 35.62
N THR A 35 2.97 -21.33 35.02
CA THR A 35 2.81 -20.66 33.73
C THR A 35 3.26 -19.21 33.89
N ALA A 36 4.24 -18.80 33.08
CA ALA A 36 4.82 -17.48 33.18
C ALA A 36 3.86 -16.47 32.53
N THR A 37 3.11 -15.73 33.35
CA THR A 37 2.21 -14.67 32.90
C THR A 37 2.98 -13.61 32.12
N SER A 38 2.66 -13.46 30.83
CA SER A 38 3.25 -12.44 29.97
C SER A 38 2.71 -11.06 30.33
N SER A 39 3.63 -10.13 30.63
CA SER A 39 3.29 -8.71 30.77
C SER A 39 2.95 -8.13 29.40
N VAL A 40 1.75 -7.56 29.24
CA VAL A 40 1.34 -6.95 27.98
C VAL A 40 2.12 -5.66 27.75
N ALA A 41 2.77 -5.54 26.59
CA ALA A 41 3.55 -4.38 26.20
C ALA A 41 3.47 -4.15 24.68
N TRP A 42 3.63 -2.90 24.26
CA TRP A 42 3.89 -2.57 22.86
C TRP A 42 5.22 -3.19 22.40
N PRO A 43 5.31 -3.72 21.17
CA PRO A 43 6.59 -4.08 20.58
C PRO A 43 7.52 -2.86 20.49
N ALA A 44 8.82 -3.08 20.62
CA ALA A 44 9.81 -2.02 20.50
C ALA A 44 9.76 -1.39 19.09
N ALA A 45 9.80 -0.06 19.02
CA ALA A 45 9.83 0.65 17.75
C ALA A 45 11.15 0.39 17.00
N THR A 46 11.04 0.15 15.69
CA THR A 46 12.16 -0.07 14.78
C THR A 46 12.23 1.04 13.74
N THR A 47 13.33 1.09 12.98
CA THR A 47 13.48 1.99 11.82
C THR A 47 12.34 1.83 10.81
N THR A 48 11.83 0.60 10.58
CA THR A 48 10.71 0.34 9.66
C THR A 48 9.34 0.53 10.29
N SER A 49 9.21 0.43 11.62
CA SER A 49 7.92 0.60 12.30
C SER A 49 7.61 2.06 12.61
N ARG A 50 8.55 2.99 12.46
CA ARG A 50 8.25 4.41 12.23
C ARG A 50 7.77 4.66 10.80
N PRO A 51 6.89 5.65 10.53
CA PRO A 51 6.56 6.05 9.17
C PRO A 51 7.76 6.72 8.48
N TRP A 52 7.84 6.64 7.16
CA TRP A 52 8.88 7.25 6.32
C TRP A 52 8.26 8.35 5.44
N THR A 53 9.08 9.07 4.67
CA THR A 53 8.60 10.06 3.69
C THR A 53 9.35 9.94 2.36
N ARG A 54 8.66 10.20 1.24
CA ARG A 54 9.32 10.44 -0.05
C ARG A 54 9.88 11.87 -0.05
N TRP A 55 11.20 11.97 -0.18
CA TRP A 55 11.98 13.20 -0.08
C TRP A 55 12.26 13.75 -1.48
N TRP A 56 11.43 14.70 -1.92
CA TRP A 56 11.52 15.26 -3.26
C TRP A 56 12.69 16.25 -3.38
N TRP A 57 13.64 15.96 -4.27
CA TRP A 57 14.83 16.78 -4.51
C TRP A 57 14.70 17.51 -5.85
N HIS A 58 14.37 18.81 -5.81
CA HIS A 58 14.29 19.65 -7.00
C HIS A 58 15.68 20.05 -7.50
N GLY A 59 16.02 19.69 -8.74
CA GLY A 59 17.31 20.00 -9.38
C GLY A 59 18.51 19.36 -8.68
N SER A 60 18.25 18.39 -7.79
CA SER A 60 19.13 17.95 -6.70
C SER A 60 19.88 19.11 -6.03
N ALA A 61 19.23 20.28 -5.89
CA ALA A 61 19.85 21.54 -5.50
C ALA A 61 20.04 21.64 -3.96
N VAL A 62 20.77 20.67 -3.42
CA VAL A 62 20.92 20.41 -1.99
C VAL A 62 22.31 20.80 -1.46
N ASP A 63 22.42 21.00 -0.15
CA ASP A 63 23.67 21.29 0.54
C ASP A 63 23.75 20.55 1.89
N ASP A 64 24.95 20.11 2.28
CA ASP A 64 25.21 19.30 3.50
C ASP A 64 24.58 19.88 4.78
N ALA A 65 24.58 21.21 4.93
CA ALA A 65 24.03 21.88 6.11
C ALA A 65 22.51 21.74 6.19
N ASN A 66 21.80 22.01 5.08
CA ASN A 66 20.37 21.80 4.99
C ASN A 66 19.98 20.31 5.00
N LEU A 67 20.80 19.42 4.42
CA LEU A 67 20.58 17.97 4.49
C LEU A 67 20.64 17.46 5.94
N THR A 68 21.69 17.81 6.69
CA THR A 68 21.80 17.51 8.14
C THR A 68 20.58 18.06 8.90
N ARG A 69 20.32 19.38 8.76
CA ARG A 69 19.23 20.07 9.46
C ARG A 69 17.86 19.42 9.20
N LEU A 70 17.57 19.07 7.94
CA LEU A 70 16.29 18.45 7.58
C LEU A 70 16.19 17.02 8.12
N LEU A 71 17.26 16.21 8.07
CA LEU A 71 17.25 14.87 8.64
C LEU A 71 17.04 14.87 10.16
N ASP A 72 17.70 15.78 10.89
CA ASP A 72 17.43 15.98 12.33
C ASP A 72 15.95 16.39 12.55
N THR A 73 15.44 17.36 11.79
CA THR A 73 14.02 17.80 11.84
C THR A 73 13.04 16.64 11.57
N TYR A 74 13.37 15.75 10.63
CA TYR A 74 12.54 14.60 10.27
C TYR A 74 12.59 13.50 11.35
N HIS A 75 13.76 13.27 11.96
CA HIS A 75 13.92 12.34 13.07
C HIS A 75 13.16 12.80 14.33
N GLU A 76 13.26 14.08 14.67
CA GLU A 76 12.51 14.72 15.76
C GLU A 76 11.00 14.66 15.54
N ALA A 77 10.55 14.82 14.28
CA ALA A 77 9.16 14.60 13.89
C ALA A 77 8.70 13.13 13.97
N GLY A 78 9.60 12.19 14.28
CA GLY A 78 9.31 10.78 14.48
C GLY A 78 9.49 9.89 13.25
N LEU A 79 9.96 10.43 12.12
CA LEU A 79 10.15 9.63 10.89
C LEU A 79 11.29 8.60 11.06
N GLY A 80 11.16 7.48 10.36
CA GLY A 80 12.09 6.35 10.38
C GLY A 80 13.08 6.31 9.21
N GLY A 81 12.85 7.10 8.18
CA GLY A 81 13.68 7.09 6.97
C GLY A 81 13.11 7.92 5.85
N VAL A 82 13.89 8.00 4.76
CA VAL A 82 13.62 8.80 3.57
C VAL A 82 13.81 7.96 2.31
N GLU A 83 12.99 8.23 1.29
CA GLU A 83 13.25 7.80 -0.09
C GLU A 83 13.71 9.03 -0.89
N ILE A 84 14.93 9.03 -1.43
CA ILE A 84 15.48 10.21 -2.11
C ILE A 84 15.04 10.22 -3.58
N THR A 85 14.09 11.08 -3.95
CA THR A 85 13.50 11.06 -5.29
C THR A 85 13.77 12.37 -6.02
N CYS A 86 14.76 12.33 -6.91
CA CYS A 86 15.33 13.48 -7.62
C CYS A 86 14.49 13.85 -8.84
N ILE A 87 14.11 15.13 -8.97
CA ILE A 87 13.14 15.64 -9.94
C ILE A 87 13.52 17.04 -10.47
N TYR A 88 12.82 17.50 -11.50
CA TYR A 88 12.97 18.84 -12.12
C TYR A 88 13.20 20.00 -11.14
N GLY A 89 13.91 21.03 -11.61
CA GLY A 89 14.45 22.11 -10.78
C GLY A 89 13.46 23.17 -10.32
N VAL A 90 14.06 24.23 -9.78
CA VAL A 90 13.39 25.46 -9.36
C VAL A 90 13.80 26.57 -10.33
N GLN A 91 12.84 27.36 -10.81
CA GLN A 91 13.05 28.38 -11.82
C GLN A 91 14.07 29.42 -11.33
N ASN A 92 15.06 29.74 -12.18
CA ASN A 92 16.18 30.65 -11.89
C ASN A 92 17.15 30.16 -10.79
N ASN A 93 17.10 28.88 -10.39
CA ASN A 93 17.95 28.29 -9.36
C ASN A 93 19.13 27.46 -9.93
N ASP A 94 19.32 27.46 -11.26
CA ASP A 94 20.25 26.57 -12.00
C ASP A 94 21.66 26.48 -11.43
N SER A 95 22.16 27.56 -10.82
CA SER A 95 23.49 27.65 -10.21
C SER A 95 23.66 26.84 -8.92
N ARG A 96 22.58 26.35 -8.31
CA ARG A 96 22.60 25.40 -7.18
C ARG A 96 22.34 23.95 -7.60
N ASN A 97 21.86 23.70 -8.82
CA ASN A 97 21.48 22.36 -9.25
C ASN A 97 22.69 21.42 -9.32
N LEU A 98 22.55 20.20 -8.79
CA LEU A 98 23.55 19.14 -8.91
C LEU A 98 23.14 18.19 -10.02
N VAL A 99 23.98 18.04 -11.05
CA VAL A 99 23.67 17.13 -12.17
C VAL A 99 23.51 15.71 -11.64
N TYR A 100 22.39 15.07 -11.95
CA TYR A 100 22.05 13.72 -11.48
C TYR A 100 23.19 12.72 -11.78
N ARG A 101 23.55 11.90 -10.78
CA ARG A 101 24.67 10.93 -10.82
C ARG A 101 26.09 11.53 -11.01
N SER A 102 26.26 12.85 -10.97
CA SER A 102 27.59 13.49 -10.91
C SER A 102 28.30 13.23 -9.57
N ASP A 103 29.60 13.53 -9.49
CA ASP A 103 30.37 13.37 -8.25
C ASP A 103 29.76 14.13 -7.08
N ALA A 104 29.38 15.40 -7.28
CA ALA A 104 28.76 16.22 -6.24
C ALA A 104 27.37 15.68 -5.81
N TRP A 105 26.60 15.11 -6.74
CA TRP A 105 25.34 14.42 -6.42
C TRP A 105 25.59 13.17 -5.57
N VAL A 106 26.60 12.36 -5.92
CA VAL A 106 26.98 11.18 -5.13
C VAL A 106 27.47 11.57 -3.74
N ASP A 107 28.28 12.63 -3.62
CA ASP A 107 28.79 13.11 -2.34
C ASP A 107 27.67 13.60 -1.40
N ALA A 108 26.63 14.24 -1.96
CA ALA A 108 25.42 14.66 -1.24
C ALA A 108 24.57 13.46 -0.78
N VAL A 109 24.37 12.43 -1.62
CA VAL A 109 23.68 11.20 -1.19
C VAL A 109 24.50 10.43 -0.16
N GLN A 110 25.83 10.38 -0.28
CA GLN A 110 26.70 9.86 0.78
C GLN A 110 26.58 10.66 2.08
N HIS A 111 26.33 11.97 2.01
CA HIS A 111 26.06 12.79 3.20
C HIS A 111 24.76 12.35 3.89
N VAL A 112 23.68 12.17 3.13
CA VAL A 112 22.42 11.62 3.68
C VAL A 112 22.64 10.24 4.29
N LEU A 113 23.40 9.34 3.65
CA LEU A 113 23.68 8.01 4.19
C LEU A 113 24.44 8.06 5.53
N ARG A 114 25.40 8.98 5.68
CA ARG A 114 26.14 9.20 6.95
C ARG A 114 25.20 9.71 8.06
N GLU A 115 24.38 10.71 7.75
CA GLU A 115 23.53 11.38 8.73
C GLU A 115 22.27 10.57 9.10
N ALA A 116 21.68 9.86 8.15
CA ALA A 116 20.62 8.89 8.42
C ALA A 116 21.13 7.76 9.34
N ASN A 117 22.34 7.24 9.08
CA ASN A 117 22.97 6.26 9.96
C ASN A 117 23.29 6.83 11.36
N ARG A 118 23.72 8.11 11.47
CA ARG A 118 23.86 8.81 12.77
C ARG A 118 22.54 8.83 13.56
N LEU A 119 21.41 8.93 12.86
CA LEU A 119 20.06 9.03 13.42
C LEU A 119 19.32 7.67 13.53
N GLY A 120 19.93 6.56 13.11
CA GLY A 120 19.28 5.25 13.04
C GLY A 120 18.14 5.16 12.01
N MET A 121 18.12 6.10 11.05
CA MET A 121 17.15 6.18 9.96
C MET A 121 17.59 5.37 8.74
N GLY A 122 16.63 4.87 7.97
CA GLY A 122 16.89 4.19 6.70
C GLY A 122 16.83 5.15 5.50
N VAL A 123 17.46 4.74 4.39
CA VAL A 123 17.47 5.49 3.12
C VAL A 123 17.17 4.51 1.98
N ASP A 124 16.14 4.82 1.19
CA ASP A 124 15.83 4.14 -0.06
C ASP A 124 16.12 5.08 -1.25
N LEU A 125 16.34 4.50 -2.43
CA LEU A 125 16.67 5.25 -3.66
C LEU A 125 15.98 4.60 -4.88
N PRO A 126 15.31 5.34 -5.77
CA PRO A 126 14.82 4.79 -7.02
C PRO A 126 15.98 4.50 -7.98
N ALA A 127 15.85 3.43 -8.77
CA ALA A 127 16.78 3.12 -9.86
C ALA A 127 16.51 4.04 -11.07
N GLY A 128 16.79 5.33 -10.94
CA GLY A 128 16.57 6.33 -11.98
C GLY A 128 16.25 7.73 -11.44
N SER A 129 16.09 8.67 -12.37
CA SER A 129 15.63 10.04 -12.09
C SER A 129 14.14 10.16 -12.34
N GLY A 130 13.43 10.98 -11.56
CA GLY A 130 11.98 10.94 -11.49
C GLY A 130 11.52 9.53 -11.10
N TRP A 131 10.57 8.97 -11.85
CA TRP A 131 9.96 7.68 -11.51
C TRP A 131 9.66 6.72 -12.67
N ARG A 132 10.26 6.96 -13.84
CA ARG A 132 10.27 5.99 -14.95
C ARG A 132 11.72 5.65 -15.28
N MET A 133 12.10 4.38 -15.17
CA MET A 133 13.47 3.94 -15.41
C MET A 133 13.91 4.26 -16.85
N GLY A 134 15.06 4.90 -16.97
CA GLY A 134 15.56 5.48 -18.22
C GLY A 134 16.60 6.55 -17.96
N GLY A 135 17.02 7.24 -19.03
CA GLY A 135 18.00 8.32 -18.94
C GLY A 135 18.70 8.60 -20.27
N PRO A 136 19.73 9.46 -20.28
CA PRO A 136 20.42 9.88 -21.50
C PRO A 136 21.19 8.73 -22.18
N ASN A 137 21.53 7.68 -21.43
CA ASN A 137 22.28 6.52 -21.92
C ASN A 137 21.41 5.47 -22.63
N ILE A 138 20.07 5.62 -22.64
CA ILE A 138 19.16 4.70 -23.34
C ILE A 138 19.05 5.08 -24.82
N THR A 139 19.61 4.23 -25.68
CA THR A 139 19.57 4.37 -27.13
C THR A 139 18.22 3.96 -27.73
N MET A 140 17.99 4.34 -29.00
CA MET A 140 16.66 4.21 -29.61
C MET A 140 16.22 2.77 -29.88
N ASP A 141 17.19 1.87 -30.04
CA ASP A 141 17.04 0.42 -30.16
C ASP A 141 16.67 -0.25 -28.83
N LEU A 142 17.16 0.26 -27.70
CA LEU A 142 16.82 -0.22 -26.35
C LEU A 142 15.46 0.28 -25.83
N ALA A 143 14.82 1.21 -26.54
CA ALA A 143 13.65 1.93 -26.05
C ALA A 143 12.35 1.10 -26.05
N ASN A 144 11.45 1.46 -25.12
CA ASN A 144 10.11 0.87 -25.04
C ASN A 144 9.36 0.93 -26.39
N SER A 145 8.80 -0.20 -26.82
CA SER A 145 8.14 -0.34 -28.11
C SER A 145 6.66 -0.72 -28.00
N ARG A 146 5.89 -0.28 -28.98
CA ARG A 146 4.48 -0.63 -29.19
C ARG A 146 4.29 -1.39 -30.48
N VAL A 147 3.36 -2.33 -30.48
CA VAL A 147 2.96 -3.06 -31.69
C VAL A 147 2.22 -2.14 -32.66
N ILE A 148 2.30 -2.48 -33.95
CA ILE A 148 1.46 -2.00 -35.03
C ILE A 148 0.95 -3.25 -35.75
N VAL A 149 -0.36 -3.42 -35.79
CA VAL A 149 -1.02 -4.39 -36.66
C VAL A 149 -1.92 -3.60 -37.61
N GLU A 150 -1.77 -3.83 -38.90
CA GLU A 150 -2.47 -3.11 -39.97
C GLU A 150 -2.92 -4.12 -41.03
N SER A 151 -4.13 -3.95 -41.56
CA SER A 151 -4.66 -4.69 -42.71
C SER A 151 -4.76 -3.79 -43.95
N ASP A 152 -4.30 -4.29 -45.09
CA ASP A 152 -4.33 -3.63 -46.39
C ASP A 152 -5.04 -4.51 -47.42
N GLN A 153 -5.80 -3.90 -48.33
CA GLN A 153 -6.41 -4.62 -49.46
C GLN A 153 -5.41 -4.78 -50.61
N ALA A 154 -5.23 -6.02 -51.07
CA ALA A 154 -4.33 -6.41 -52.14
C ALA A 154 -5.11 -7.01 -53.31
N VAL A 155 -4.96 -6.40 -54.50
CA VAL A 155 -5.71 -6.78 -55.70
C VAL A 155 -4.95 -7.83 -56.50
N GLY A 156 -5.61 -8.94 -56.82
CA GLY A 156 -5.03 -10.03 -57.60
C GLY A 156 -4.45 -9.62 -58.95
N GLY A 157 -3.43 -10.37 -59.39
CA GLY A 157 -2.71 -10.12 -60.64
C GLY A 157 -1.80 -8.88 -60.63
N LYS A 158 -1.63 -8.21 -59.47
CA LYS A 158 -0.79 -7.01 -59.32
C LYS A 158 0.33 -7.22 -58.30
N THR A 159 1.32 -6.33 -58.32
CA THR A 159 2.35 -6.26 -57.27
C THR A 159 1.86 -5.42 -56.10
N PHE A 160 1.68 -6.03 -54.94
CA PHE A 160 1.49 -5.34 -53.67
C PHE A 160 2.84 -4.81 -53.13
N VAL A 161 2.85 -3.58 -52.64
CA VAL A 161 4.04 -2.94 -52.03
C VAL A 161 3.64 -2.13 -50.81
N LYS A 162 4.17 -2.50 -49.63
CA LYS A 162 4.06 -1.73 -48.39
C LYS A 162 5.44 -1.29 -47.90
N ARG A 163 5.55 -0.09 -47.36
CA ARG A 163 6.80 0.47 -46.79
C ARG A 163 6.59 0.81 -45.32
N PHE A 164 7.44 0.27 -44.45
CA PHE A 164 7.37 0.44 -43.01
C PHE A 164 8.15 1.70 -42.59
N ALA A 165 7.49 2.85 -42.67
CA ALA A 165 8.10 4.14 -42.38
C ALA A 165 8.07 4.43 -40.88
N LYS A 166 9.26 4.48 -40.25
CA LYS A 166 9.44 4.66 -38.79
C LYS A 166 8.84 3.52 -37.95
N SER A 167 8.85 2.30 -38.49
CA SER A 167 8.52 1.07 -37.78
C SER A 167 9.39 -0.08 -38.27
N THR A 168 9.70 -1.02 -37.38
CA THR A 168 10.44 -2.25 -37.67
C THR A 168 9.43 -3.35 -38.01
N PRO A 169 9.35 -3.83 -39.26
CA PRO A 169 8.48 -4.95 -39.60
C PRO A 169 8.95 -6.25 -38.94
N GLN A 170 8.02 -7.18 -38.75
CA GLN A 170 8.25 -8.46 -38.07
C GLN A 170 7.68 -9.64 -38.86
N SER A 171 6.43 -9.51 -39.32
CA SER A 171 5.74 -10.57 -40.06
C SER A 171 4.65 -9.97 -40.95
N ALA A 172 4.25 -10.70 -41.99
CA ALA A 172 3.06 -10.39 -42.77
C ALA A 172 2.38 -11.66 -43.27
N LEU A 173 1.05 -11.66 -43.28
CA LEU A 173 0.19 -12.78 -43.67
C LEU A 173 -0.87 -12.27 -44.65
N ALA A 174 -1.05 -12.94 -45.78
CA ALA A 174 -2.19 -12.70 -46.66
C ALA A 174 -3.28 -13.74 -46.42
N LEU A 175 -4.54 -13.31 -46.45
CA LEU A 175 -5.75 -14.13 -46.36
C LEU A 175 -6.69 -13.77 -47.51
N ASN A 176 -7.25 -14.76 -48.22
CA ASN A 176 -8.32 -14.53 -49.20
C ASN A 176 -9.70 -14.93 -48.68
N ALA A 177 -10.75 -14.56 -49.43
CA ALA A 177 -12.14 -14.86 -49.09
C ALA A 177 -12.50 -16.37 -49.06
N ALA A 178 -11.61 -17.26 -49.52
CA ALA A 178 -11.77 -18.71 -49.41
C ALA A 178 -11.08 -19.29 -48.15
N GLY A 179 -10.42 -18.46 -47.34
CA GLY A 179 -9.70 -18.89 -46.14
C GLY A 179 -8.27 -19.36 -46.40
N GLU A 180 -7.75 -19.22 -47.62
CA GLU A 180 -6.37 -19.55 -47.96
C GLU A 180 -5.42 -18.53 -47.33
N GLN A 181 -4.36 -19.02 -46.67
CA GLN A 181 -3.34 -18.20 -46.02
C GLN A 181 -1.99 -18.33 -46.72
N VAL A 182 -1.29 -17.21 -46.89
CA VAL A 182 0.07 -17.16 -47.46
C VAL A 182 0.97 -16.32 -46.55
N ASP A 183 2.02 -16.92 -46.01
CA ASP A 183 3.06 -16.20 -45.29
C ASP A 183 3.88 -15.32 -46.26
N LEU A 184 3.98 -14.04 -45.92
CA LEU A 184 4.71 -13.02 -46.66
C LEU A 184 5.94 -12.50 -45.90
N THR A 185 6.27 -13.07 -44.73
CA THR A 185 7.36 -12.62 -43.85
C THR A 185 8.72 -12.61 -44.58
N GLU A 186 9.07 -13.67 -45.31
CA GLU A 186 10.28 -13.71 -46.16
C GLU A 186 10.31 -12.69 -47.31
N LYS A 187 9.19 -12.02 -47.59
CA LYS A 187 9.04 -11.03 -48.68
C LYS A 187 9.22 -9.58 -48.18
N ILE A 188 9.62 -9.44 -46.92
CA ILE A 188 9.99 -8.18 -46.26
C ILE A 188 11.50 -7.99 -46.40
N ALA A 189 11.94 -6.99 -47.16
CA ALA A 189 13.34 -6.61 -47.32
C ALA A 189 13.50 -5.09 -47.31
N ASP A 190 14.60 -4.57 -46.76
CA ASP A 190 14.91 -3.13 -46.71
C ASP A 190 13.75 -2.24 -46.21
N GLY A 191 13.02 -2.68 -45.18
CA GLY A 191 11.86 -1.99 -44.64
C GLY A 191 10.64 -1.95 -45.58
N LYS A 192 10.56 -2.87 -46.56
CA LYS A 192 9.52 -2.91 -47.59
C LYS A 192 9.05 -4.35 -47.84
N LEU A 193 7.74 -4.59 -47.75
CA LEU A 193 7.10 -5.80 -48.23
C LEU A 193 6.82 -5.67 -49.74
N THR A 194 7.16 -6.69 -50.53
CA THR A 194 6.85 -6.78 -51.97
C THR A 194 6.30 -8.15 -52.31
N TRP A 195 5.11 -8.23 -52.89
CA TRP A 195 4.46 -9.50 -53.22
C TRP A 195 3.74 -9.42 -54.57
N GLN A 196 3.81 -10.49 -55.36
CA GLN A 196 2.92 -10.66 -56.53
C GLN A 196 1.67 -11.38 -56.05
N VAL A 197 0.54 -10.68 -56.07
CA VAL A 197 -0.74 -11.17 -55.53
C VAL A 197 -1.32 -12.20 -56.51
N PRO A 198 -1.63 -13.44 -56.08
CA PRO A 198 -2.40 -14.40 -56.88
C PRO A 198 -3.75 -13.83 -57.30
N GLU A 199 -4.43 -14.46 -58.26
CA GLU A 199 -5.80 -14.05 -58.62
C GLU A 199 -6.76 -14.12 -57.42
N GLY A 200 -7.80 -13.27 -57.44
CA GLY A 200 -8.74 -13.09 -56.34
C GLY A 200 -8.45 -11.85 -55.47
N ASP A 201 -9.31 -11.64 -54.47
CA ASP A 201 -9.21 -10.54 -53.50
C ASP A 201 -8.53 -11.03 -52.22
N TRP A 202 -7.51 -10.30 -51.75
CA TRP A 202 -6.66 -10.66 -50.62
C TRP A 202 -6.54 -9.51 -49.61
N THR A 203 -6.70 -9.80 -48.31
CA THR A 203 -6.28 -8.90 -47.23
C THR A 203 -4.87 -9.26 -46.80
N VAL A 204 -3.94 -8.30 -46.83
CA VAL A 204 -2.58 -8.44 -46.29
C VAL A 204 -2.55 -7.81 -44.91
N TYR A 205 -2.35 -8.64 -43.89
CA TYR A 205 -2.06 -8.22 -42.52
C TYR A 205 -0.57 -8.09 -42.34
N SER A 206 -0.10 -7.02 -41.70
CA SER A 206 1.32 -6.83 -41.38
C SER A 206 1.49 -6.47 -39.91
N LEU A 207 2.44 -7.14 -39.25
CA LEU A 207 2.90 -6.81 -37.92
C LEU A 207 4.24 -6.09 -38.00
N ALA A 208 4.31 -4.95 -37.33
CA ALA A 208 5.52 -4.17 -37.09
C ALA A 208 5.54 -3.66 -35.64
N TYR A 209 6.63 -3.05 -35.20
CA TYR A 209 6.66 -2.27 -33.96
C TYR A 209 7.36 -0.93 -34.16
N ARG A 210 7.20 -0.02 -33.20
CA ARG A 210 7.97 1.25 -33.13
C ARG A 210 8.08 1.71 -31.67
N TRP A 211 8.98 2.66 -31.42
CA TRP A 211 9.02 3.36 -30.13
C TRP A 211 7.63 3.84 -29.66
N SER A 212 7.35 3.65 -28.38
CA SER A 212 6.11 4.12 -27.75
C SER A 212 6.00 5.65 -27.83
N GLY A 213 7.12 6.37 -27.69
CA GLY A 213 7.21 7.81 -27.50
C GLY A 213 7.65 8.20 -26.08
N ASP A 214 7.86 7.23 -25.19
CA ASP A 214 8.15 7.46 -23.78
C ASP A 214 9.51 8.07 -23.48
N ARG A 215 9.50 8.96 -22.50
CA ARG A 215 10.66 9.59 -21.86
C ARG A 215 10.56 9.48 -20.35
N VAL A 216 11.68 9.76 -19.68
CA VAL A 216 11.73 9.86 -18.22
C VAL A 216 10.74 10.94 -17.77
N LYS A 217 9.95 10.66 -16.74
CA LYS A 217 8.89 11.56 -16.26
C LYS A 217 9.40 12.32 -15.03
N ARG A 218 9.24 13.65 -15.05
CA ARG A 218 9.76 14.60 -14.05
C ARG A 218 11.28 14.49 -13.79
N PRO A 219 12.15 14.30 -14.80
CA PRO A 219 13.58 14.12 -14.59
C PRO A 219 14.23 15.34 -13.91
N ASP A 220 15.21 15.03 -13.06
CA ASP A 220 16.25 15.91 -12.55
C ASP A 220 17.24 16.28 -13.68
N PRO A 221 17.96 17.42 -13.64
CA PRO A 221 18.94 17.79 -14.67
C PRO A 221 20.06 16.75 -14.83
N GLY A 222 20.23 16.22 -16.03
CA GLY A 222 21.10 15.07 -16.35
C GLY A 222 20.39 13.72 -16.30
N GLY A 223 19.17 13.66 -15.76
CA GLY A 223 18.30 12.48 -15.77
C GLY A 223 17.40 12.38 -17.00
N GLU A 224 17.39 13.37 -17.89
CA GLU A 224 16.49 13.41 -19.04
C GLU A 224 16.88 12.39 -20.12
N GLY A 225 15.90 11.67 -20.66
CA GLY A 225 16.19 10.72 -21.73
C GLY A 225 15.00 9.92 -22.23
N ILE A 226 15.29 8.69 -22.65
CA ILE A 226 14.31 7.72 -23.15
C ILE A 226 14.15 6.64 -22.07
N ASN A 227 12.94 6.08 -21.94
CA ASN A 227 12.70 4.98 -21.00
C ASN A 227 13.21 3.65 -21.56
N ILE A 228 13.65 2.79 -20.64
CA ILE A 228 13.92 1.37 -20.92
C ILE A 228 12.69 0.70 -21.53
N ASN A 229 12.89 -0.43 -22.21
CA ASN A 229 11.81 -1.33 -22.56
C ASN A 229 11.59 -2.32 -21.40
N PRO A 230 10.54 -2.18 -20.57
CA PRO A 230 10.29 -3.09 -19.45
C PRO A 230 9.80 -4.47 -19.91
N TYR A 231 9.53 -4.65 -21.20
CA TYR A 231 9.17 -5.94 -21.78
C TYR A 231 10.40 -6.72 -22.29
N TRP A 232 11.63 -6.20 -22.13
CA TRP A 232 12.85 -6.75 -22.74
C TRP A 232 14.06 -6.76 -21.79
N LYS A 233 14.50 -7.96 -21.38
CA LYS A 233 15.62 -8.14 -20.44
C LYS A 233 16.92 -7.47 -20.86
N HIS A 234 17.18 -7.34 -22.16
CA HIS A 234 18.40 -6.69 -22.65
C HIS A 234 18.42 -5.19 -22.35
N SER A 235 17.28 -4.50 -22.52
CA SER A 235 17.14 -3.07 -22.19
C SER A 235 17.24 -2.82 -20.69
N VAL A 236 16.57 -3.67 -19.89
CA VAL A 236 16.64 -3.63 -18.42
C VAL A 236 18.09 -3.81 -17.95
N ASN A 237 18.78 -4.85 -18.42
CA ASN A 237 20.19 -5.09 -18.07
C ASN A 237 21.10 -3.93 -18.51
N ALA A 238 20.93 -3.39 -19.72
CA ALA A 238 21.77 -2.30 -20.22
C ALA A 238 21.67 -1.04 -19.34
N PHE A 239 20.47 -0.73 -18.82
CA PHE A 239 20.26 0.36 -17.87
C PHE A 239 20.90 0.07 -16.50
N LEU A 240 20.68 -1.12 -15.95
CA LEU A 240 21.18 -1.47 -14.63
C LEU A 240 22.71 -1.57 -14.59
N THR A 241 23.34 -2.12 -15.64
CA THR A 241 24.81 -2.15 -15.78
C THR A 241 25.43 -0.76 -15.94
N ASP A 242 24.70 0.22 -16.50
CA ASP A 242 25.14 1.62 -16.45
C ASP A 242 25.01 2.19 -15.02
N PHE A 243 23.92 1.87 -14.31
CA PHE A 243 23.64 2.34 -12.96
C PHE A 243 24.59 1.76 -11.89
N ASP A 244 25.17 0.58 -12.11
CA ASP A 244 26.23 -0.02 -11.28
C ASP A 244 27.34 0.99 -10.91
N SER A 245 27.73 1.84 -11.88
CA SER A 245 28.76 2.88 -11.73
C SER A 245 28.45 3.89 -10.63
N THR A 246 27.16 4.11 -10.34
CA THR A 246 26.67 4.97 -9.26
C THR A 246 26.41 4.16 -8.00
N LEU A 247 25.72 3.02 -8.09
CA LEU A 247 25.29 2.28 -6.90
C LEU A 247 26.48 1.72 -6.08
N ASN A 248 27.56 1.31 -6.75
CA ASN A 248 28.81 0.91 -6.10
C ASN A 248 29.50 2.03 -5.30
N ARG A 249 29.06 3.29 -5.43
CA ARG A 249 29.53 4.45 -4.66
C ARG A 249 28.62 4.83 -3.49
N LEU A 250 27.49 4.13 -3.30
CA LEU A 250 26.45 4.46 -2.31
C LEU A 250 26.19 3.29 -1.31
N PRO A 251 27.21 2.78 -0.61
CA PRO A 251 27.01 1.73 0.39
C PRO A 251 26.17 2.24 1.55
N GLY A 252 25.08 1.54 1.87
CA GLY A 252 24.16 1.89 2.96
C GLY A 252 22.75 2.31 2.51
N VAL A 253 22.49 2.45 1.21
CA VAL A 253 21.11 2.41 0.69
C VAL A 253 20.49 1.06 1.12
N ARG A 254 19.27 1.09 1.66
CA ARG A 254 18.55 -0.10 2.16
C ARG A 254 17.82 -0.83 1.05
N ALA A 255 17.05 -0.09 0.26
CA ALA A 255 16.26 -0.64 -0.83
C ALA A 255 16.34 0.22 -2.09
N GLN A 256 16.34 -0.47 -3.22
CA GLN A 256 15.99 0.11 -4.50
C GLN A 256 14.46 0.25 -4.58
N PHE A 257 13.98 1.41 -5.03
CA PHE A 257 12.57 1.67 -5.26
C PHE A 257 12.21 1.60 -6.75
N HIS A 258 11.01 1.08 -7.05
CA HIS A 258 10.34 1.24 -8.32
C HIS A 258 8.89 1.70 -8.09
N ASP A 259 8.56 2.85 -8.67
CA ASP A 259 7.28 3.54 -8.56
C ASP A 259 6.20 2.95 -9.48
N SER A 260 4.98 3.48 -9.40
CA SER A 260 3.83 3.02 -10.19
C SER A 260 4.14 2.92 -11.69
N PHE A 261 3.68 1.82 -12.31
CA PHE A 261 4.03 1.47 -13.68
C PHE A 261 3.34 2.41 -14.68
N GLU A 262 4.07 3.43 -15.11
CA GLU A 262 3.57 4.48 -16.01
C GLU A 262 4.05 4.38 -17.47
N TYR A 263 4.93 3.43 -17.78
CA TYR A 263 5.46 3.20 -19.13
C TYR A 263 4.32 2.89 -20.11
N GLN A 264 4.36 3.43 -21.33
CA GLN A 264 3.47 3.02 -22.43
C GLN A 264 4.06 1.79 -23.14
N GLY A 265 3.68 1.52 -24.39
CA GLY A 265 4.19 0.36 -25.14
C GLY A 265 3.58 -0.98 -24.72
N ASP A 266 3.88 -2.02 -25.48
CA ASP A 266 3.35 -3.39 -25.33
C ASP A 266 4.16 -4.44 -26.13
N TRP A 267 5.41 -4.16 -26.50
CA TRP A 267 6.19 -4.98 -27.42
C TRP A 267 7.72 -4.93 -27.17
N GLN A 268 8.42 -6.01 -27.52
CA GLN A 268 9.88 -6.13 -27.55
C GLN A 268 10.37 -6.77 -28.88
N PRO A 269 11.64 -6.59 -29.31
CA PRO A 269 12.09 -7.08 -30.62
C PRO A 269 11.94 -8.60 -30.80
N GLU A 270 12.07 -9.40 -29.73
CA GLU A 270 11.95 -10.86 -29.75
C GLU A 270 10.56 -11.37 -29.36
N PHE A 271 9.53 -10.50 -29.33
CA PHE A 271 8.20 -10.84 -28.78
C PHE A 271 7.56 -12.08 -29.42
N LEU A 272 7.70 -12.29 -30.74
CA LEU A 272 7.10 -13.44 -31.43
C LEU A 272 7.68 -14.78 -30.95
N ASP A 273 8.99 -14.83 -30.68
CA ASP A 273 9.64 -16.03 -30.15
C ASP A 273 9.39 -16.17 -28.65
N ALA A 274 9.35 -15.06 -27.92
CA ALA A 274 9.00 -15.00 -26.49
C ALA A 274 7.54 -15.47 -26.23
N PHE A 275 6.62 -15.16 -27.14
CA PHE A 275 5.24 -15.63 -27.17
C PHE A 275 5.19 -17.12 -27.52
N ALA A 276 5.78 -17.52 -28.64
CA ALA A 276 5.71 -18.90 -29.12
C ALA A 276 6.29 -19.91 -28.12
N LYS A 277 7.34 -19.52 -27.40
CA LYS A 277 7.94 -20.31 -26.31
C LYS A 277 7.01 -20.49 -25.11
N ARG A 278 6.16 -19.50 -24.79
CA ARG A 278 5.30 -19.50 -23.58
C ARG A 278 3.89 -20.02 -23.85
N ARG A 279 3.28 -19.65 -24.97
CA ARG A 279 1.89 -20.00 -25.35
C ARG A 279 1.80 -21.21 -26.29
N GLY A 280 2.92 -21.67 -26.87
CA GLY A 280 2.99 -22.92 -27.65
C GLY A 280 2.59 -22.82 -29.12
N PHE A 281 2.22 -21.64 -29.63
CA PHE A 281 1.88 -21.41 -31.04
C PHE A 281 2.46 -20.10 -31.59
N ARG A 282 2.57 -19.95 -32.92
CA ARG A 282 3.03 -18.72 -33.58
C ARG A 282 1.90 -17.70 -33.66
N LEU A 283 2.09 -16.51 -33.08
CA LEU A 283 1.14 -15.39 -33.13
C LEU A 283 0.90 -14.90 -34.57
N GLU A 284 1.89 -15.11 -35.44
CA GLU A 284 1.86 -14.78 -36.87
C GLU A 284 0.77 -15.52 -37.65
N ALA A 285 0.34 -16.71 -37.20
CA ALA A 285 -0.80 -17.41 -37.80
C ALA A 285 -2.15 -16.76 -37.45
N HIS A 286 -2.17 -15.80 -36.51
CA HIS A 286 -3.37 -15.17 -35.96
C HIS A 286 -3.39 -13.64 -36.15
N LEU A 287 -2.59 -13.09 -37.06
CA LEU A 287 -2.59 -11.64 -37.37
C LEU A 287 -3.98 -11.04 -37.68
N PRO A 288 -4.94 -11.73 -38.35
CA PRO A 288 -6.30 -11.22 -38.52
C PRO A 288 -7.00 -11.00 -37.18
N ALA A 289 -6.95 -12.00 -36.29
CA ALA A 289 -7.54 -11.91 -34.96
C ALA A 289 -6.85 -10.83 -34.11
N LEU A 290 -5.53 -10.68 -34.24
CA LEU A 290 -4.77 -9.63 -33.56
C LEU A 290 -5.17 -8.22 -34.04
N ALA A 291 -5.45 -8.06 -35.35
CA ALA A 291 -6.02 -6.84 -35.93
C ALA A 291 -7.46 -6.55 -35.50
N GLY A 292 -8.17 -7.54 -34.91
CA GLY A 292 -9.58 -7.45 -34.55
C GLY A 292 -10.54 -7.89 -35.67
N GLU A 293 -10.05 -8.60 -36.69
CA GLU A 293 -10.85 -9.16 -37.78
C GLU A 293 -11.12 -10.66 -37.59
N GLY A 294 -12.37 -11.07 -37.78
CA GLY A 294 -12.82 -12.46 -37.61
C GLY A 294 -13.85 -12.63 -36.49
N ASP A 295 -13.87 -13.82 -35.89
CA ASP A 295 -14.77 -14.15 -34.79
C ASP A 295 -14.32 -13.54 -33.44
N ARG A 296 -15.26 -13.00 -32.65
CA ARG A 296 -14.92 -12.27 -31.41
C ARG A 296 -14.41 -13.17 -30.28
N GLU A 297 -14.81 -14.44 -30.21
CA GLU A 297 -14.28 -15.38 -29.21
C GLU A 297 -12.83 -15.75 -29.56
N LEU A 298 -12.53 -15.99 -30.84
CA LEU A 298 -11.15 -16.17 -31.31
C LEU A 298 -10.27 -14.93 -31.05
N ILE A 299 -10.78 -13.72 -31.33
CA ILE A 299 -10.08 -12.45 -31.09
C ILE A 299 -9.78 -12.27 -29.59
N ALA A 300 -10.78 -12.49 -28.71
CA ALA A 300 -10.62 -12.38 -27.27
C ALA A 300 -9.53 -13.34 -26.74
N ARG A 301 -9.53 -14.59 -27.20
CA ARG A 301 -8.57 -15.63 -26.79
C ARG A 301 -7.14 -15.33 -27.19
N VAL A 302 -6.90 -15.04 -28.47
CA VAL A 302 -5.57 -14.67 -28.99
C VAL A 302 -5.02 -13.42 -28.28
N LYS A 303 -5.89 -12.47 -27.92
CA LYS A 303 -5.50 -11.28 -27.16
C LYS A 303 -5.31 -11.54 -25.67
N SER A 304 -5.95 -12.58 -25.10
CA SER A 304 -5.69 -13.05 -23.74
C SER A 304 -4.28 -13.64 -23.64
N ASP A 305 -3.90 -14.54 -24.56
CA ASP A 305 -2.53 -15.09 -24.66
C ASP A 305 -1.46 -13.98 -24.84
N TYR A 306 -1.80 -12.93 -25.57
CA TYR A 306 -0.94 -11.75 -25.78
C TYR A 306 -0.73 -10.96 -24.48
N ARG A 307 -1.80 -10.73 -23.70
CA ARG A 307 -1.75 -10.02 -22.41
C ARG A 307 -1.03 -10.84 -21.34
N GLU A 308 -1.25 -12.14 -21.28
CA GLU A 308 -0.51 -13.06 -20.43
C GLU A 308 0.99 -13.01 -20.76
N THR A 309 1.35 -12.99 -22.06
CA THR A 309 2.75 -12.86 -22.50
C THR A 309 3.37 -11.51 -22.08
N ILE A 310 2.62 -10.41 -22.12
CA ILE A 310 3.06 -9.11 -21.59
C ILE A 310 3.29 -9.18 -20.07
N SER A 311 2.37 -9.84 -19.33
CA SER A 311 2.48 -10.04 -17.89
C SER A 311 3.71 -10.88 -17.51
N ASP A 312 3.97 -11.96 -18.23
CA ASP A 312 5.15 -12.82 -18.04
C ASP A 312 6.45 -12.04 -18.26
N LEU A 313 6.50 -11.17 -19.29
CA LEU A 313 7.68 -10.35 -19.58
C LEU A 313 7.92 -9.29 -18.51
N LEU A 314 6.88 -8.59 -18.03
CA LEU A 314 7.05 -7.63 -16.93
C LEU A 314 7.55 -8.30 -15.65
N LEU A 315 7.11 -9.54 -15.38
CA LEU A 315 7.56 -10.33 -14.23
C LEU A 315 9.01 -10.82 -14.37
N GLU A 316 9.36 -11.40 -15.52
CA GLU A 316 10.60 -12.19 -15.71
C GLU A 316 11.77 -11.39 -16.30
N ASP A 317 11.46 -10.45 -17.20
CA ASP A 317 12.44 -9.64 -17.92
C ASP A 317 12.71 -8.30 -17.22
N PHE A 318 11.72 -7.72 -16.52
CA PHE A 318 11.88 -6.49 -15.73
C PHE A 318 11.96 -6.71 -14.22
N ILE A 319 10.84 -6.95 -13.52
CA ILE A 319 10.81 -6.93 -12.04
C ILE A 319 11.78 -7.97 -11.46
N GLY A 320 11.72 -9.23 -11.90
CA GLY A 320 12.63 -10.28 -11.44
C GLY A 320 14.11 -10.04 -11.79
N THR A 321 14.40 -9.28 -12.85
CA THR A 321 15.77 -8.88 -13.22
C THR A 321 16.29 -7.79 -12.29
N TRP A 322 15.48 -6.76 -12.04
CA TRP A 322 15.84 -5.63 -11.17
C TRP A 322 15.91 -6.03 -9.69
N VAL A 323 15.05 -6.93 -9.22
CA VAL A 323 15.15 -7.54 -7.88
C VAL A 323 16.49 -8.29 -7.75
N ALA A 324 16.81 -9.16 -8.71
CA ALA A 324 18.06 -9.92 -8.68
C ALA A 324 19.32 -9.02 -8.77
N TRP A 325 19.23 -7.85 -9.41
CA TRP A 325 20.28 -6.83 -9.44
C TRP A 325 20.39 -6.04 -8.12
N SER A 326 19.27 -5.77 -7.45
CA SER A 326 19.24 -5.15 -6.12
C SER A 326 19.91 -6.07 -5.08
N HIS A 327 19.58 -7.36 -5.11
CA HIS A 327 20.21 -8.37 -4.26
C HIS A 327 21.71 -8.55 -4.51
N GLN A 328 22.22 -8.24 -5.72
CA GLN A 328 23.68 -8.24 -6.01
C GLN A 328 24.43 -7.08 -5.34
N HIS A 329 23.71 -6.06 -4.86
CA HIS A 329 24.26 -4.88 -4.17
C HIS A 329 23.88 -4.86 -2.66
N ASP A 330 23.56 -6.03 -2.08
CA ASP A 330 23.07 -6.23 -0.71
C ASP A 330 21.82 -5.39 -0.36
N GLN A 331 20.97 -5.08 -1.36
CA GLN A 331 19.81 -4.19 -1.23
C GLN A 331 18.48 -4.90 -1.49
N LEU A 332 17.45 -4.48 -0.76
CA LEU A 332 16.07 -4.92 -0.97
C LEU A 332 15.46 -4.25 -2.21
N ALA A 333 14.35 -4.80 -2.72
CA ALA A 333 13.53 -4.20 -3.77
C ALA A 333 12.11 -3.86 -3.26
N ARG A 334 11.72 -2.58 -3.32
CA ARG A 334 10.38 -2.07 -2.97
C ARG A 334 9.65 -1.60 -4.22
N ASN A 335 8.47 -2.16 -4.52
CA ASN A 335 7.84 -2.02 -5.85
C ASN A 335 6.33 -1.72 -5.80
N GLN A 336 5.94 -0.66 -6.49
CA GLN A 336 4.56 -0.37 -6.86
C GLN A 336 4.20 -1.06 -8.20
N SER A 337 3.54 -2.21 -8.11
CA SER A 337 3.16 -3.00 -9.30
C SER A 337 1.94 -2.46 -10.05
N HIS A 338 1.22 -1.51 -9.47
CA HIS A 338 -0.02 -0.96 -10.03
C HIS A 338 0.26 0.04 -11.16
N GLY A 339 -0.72 0.26 -12.03
CA GLY A 339 -0.53 0.91 -13.34
C GLY A 339 -0.14 -0.08 -14.45
N SER A 340 0.34 -1.28 -14.10
CA SER A 340 0.78 -2.28 -15.06
C SER A 340 -0.38 -3.05 -15.71
N PRO A 341 -0.18 -3.57 -16.94
CA PRO A 341 -1.11 -4.49 -17.61
C PRO A 341 -0.90 -5.96 -17.22
N ALA A 342 -0.41 -6.22 -16.00
CA ALA A 342 0.09 -7.53 -15.55
C ALA A 342 -0.62 -8.02 -14.28
N ASN A 343 -0.40 -9.28 -13.92
CA ASN A 343 -0.87 -9.81 -12.63
C ASN A 343 -0.09 -9.17 -11.47
N TRP A 344 -0.71 -8.17 -10.83
CA TRP A 344 -0.16 -7.45 -9.68
C TRP A 344 0.29 -8.38 -8.54
N LEU A 345 -0.45 -9.46 -8.26
CA LEU A 345 -0.10 -10.38 -7.17
C LEU A 345 1.25 -11.06 -7.44
N ASP A 346 1.58 -11.33 -8.71
CA ASP A 346 2.85 -11.92 -9.11
C ASP A 346 3.99 -10.89 -9.12
N LEU A 347 3.74 -9.66 -9.60
CA LEU A 347 4.73 -8.58 -9.55
C LEU A 347 5.07 -8.15 -8.10
N TYR A 348 4.07 -8.09 -7.21
CA TYR A 348 4.28 -7.90 -5.78
C TYR A 348 4.96 -9.13 -5.14
N ALA A 349 4.62 -10.35 -5.58
CA ALA A 349 5.29 -11.57 -5.12
C ALA A 349 6.78 -11.63 -5.51
N ALA A 350 7.21 -10.91 -6.56
CA ALA A 350 8.61 -10.89 -6.99
C ALA A 350 9.53 -9.97 -6.17
N CYS A 351 9.03 -8.85 -5.63
CA CYS A 351 9.82 -7.88 -4.85
C CYS A 351 9.86 -8.19 -3.34
N ASP A 352 10.86 -7.70 -2.59
CA ASP A 352 10.95 -7.92 -1.13
C ASP A 352 9.89 -7.17 -0.34
N ILE A 353 9.50 -5.97 -0.80
CA ILE A 353 8.49 -5.12 -0.16
C ILE A 353 7.45 -4.69 -1.21
N PRO A 354 6.26 -5.33 -1.23
CA PRO A 354 5.12 -4.84 -2.00
C PRO A 354 4.69 -3.44 -1.58
N GLU A 355 4.37 -2.56 -2.53
CA GLU A 355 3.88 -1.20 -2.25
C GLU A 355 2.57 -0.87 -2.98
N THR A 356 1.58 -0.37 -2.24
CA THR A 356 0.35 0.22 -2.80
C THR A 356 0.35 1.74 -2.65
N GLU A 357 -0.72 2.41 -3.08
CA GLU A 357 -0.89 3.86 -2.99
C GLU A 357 -2.27 4.18 -2.42
N SER A 358 -2.38 5.17 -1.53
CA SER A 358 -3.67 5.82 -1.24
C SER A 358 -3.80 7.17 -1.96
N PHE A 359 -4.59 7.17 -3.04
CA PHE A 359 -4.88 8.35 -3.85
C PHE A 359 -6.27 8.94 -3.56
N GLY A 360 -6.33 10.25 -3.40
CA GLY A 360 -7.58 10.99 -3.23
C GLY A 360 -8.14 10.94 -1.81
N ARG A 361 -9.38 11.41 -1.66
CA ARG A 361 -10.08 11.51 -0.37
C ARG A 361 -10.41 10.12 0.20
N VAL A 362 -10.43 10.01 1.53
CA VAL A 362 -10.84 8.81 2.28
C VAL A 362 -12.22 8.30 1.82
N ASP A 363 -13.15 9.23 1.62
CA ASP A 363 -14.47 9.00 1.05
C ASP A 363 -14.59 9.65 -0.33
N GLY A 364 -15.07 8.89 -1.31
CA GLY A 364 -15.25 9.35 -2.69
C GLY A 364 -13.95 9.50 -3.52
N GLY A 365 -12.79 9.15 -2.97
CA GLY A 365 -11.53 8.94 -3.70
C GLY A 365 -11.26 7.45 -3.99
N ASP A 366 -10.06 7.16 -4.48
CA ASP A 366 -9.61 5.80 -4.85
C ASP A 366 -8.91 5.05 -3.71
N ALA A 367 -8.78 5.66 -2.52
CA ALA A 367 -8.25 5.06 -1.30
C ALA A 367 -9.15 3.90 -0.79
N GLU A 368 -9.06 2.73 -1.42
CA GLU A 368 -9.98 1.59 -1.26
C GLU A 368 -9.31 0.42 -0.51
N LYS A 369 -9.94 -0.03 0.58
CA LYS A 369 -9.42 -1.09 1.49
C LYS A 369 -9.13 -2.38 0.72
N LEU A 370 -10.05 -2.76 -0.17
CA LEU A 370 -9.94 -3.98 -0.97
C LEU A 370 -8.90 -3.88 -2.10
N VAL A 371 -8.48 -2.67 -2.49
CA VAL A 371 -7.36 -2.48 -3.45
C VAL A 371 -6.02 -2.61 -2.72
N PHE A 372 -5.88 -1.98 -1.54
CA PHE A 372 -4.66 -2.12 -0.71
C PHE A 372 -4.33 -3.58 -0.39
N LYS A 373 -5.37 -4.41 -0.24
CA LYS A 373 -5.23 -5.85 0.00
C LYS A 373 -4.46 -6.60 -1.09
N PHE A 374 -4.28 -6.09 -2.30
CA PHE A 374 -3.44 -6.76 -3.30
C PHE A 374 -1.95 -6.79 -2.90
N ALA A 375 -1.42 -5.70 -2.35
CA ALA A 375 -0.03 -5.66 -1.86
C ALA A 375 0.15 -6.48 -0.58
N SER A 376 -0.78 -6.37 0.38
CA SER A 376 -0.70 -7.13 1.63
C SER A 376 -0.94 -8.63 1.43
N SER A 377 -1.84 -9.04 0.53
CA SER A 377 -2.04 -10.46 0.20
C SER A 377 -0.80 -11.08 -0.42
N ALA A 378 -0.16 -10.39 -1.37
CA ALA A 378 1.09 -10.85 -1.96
C ALA A 378 2.22 -10.97 -0.92
N ALA A 379 2.27 -10.08 0.08
CA ALA A 379 3.19 -10.21 1.21
C ALA A 379 2.85 -11.43 2.10
N ASN A 380 1.59 -11.54 2.55
CA ASN A 380 1.09 -12.61 3.43
C ASN A 380 1.29 -14.01 2.81
N VAL A 381 0.89 -14.21 1.56
CA VAL A 381 0.99 -15.50 0.85
C VAL A 381 2.44 -15.91 0.61
N THR A 382 3.37 -14.95 0.49
CA THR A 382 4.79 -15.22 0.23
C THR A 382 5.72 -15.11 1.45
N GLY A 383 5.19 -14.85 2.65
CA GLY A 383 5.96 -14.85 3.90
C GLY A 383 6.76 -13.57 4.18
N LYS A 384 6.38 -12.45 3.56
CA LYS A 384 7.07 -11.16 3.74
C LYS A 384 6.55 -10.41 4.96
N SER A 385 7.46 -9.80 5.71
CA SER A 385 7.15 -9.06 6.94
C SER A 385 6.55 -7.67 6.70
N LEU A 386 6.82 -7.07 5.53
CA LEU A 386 6.40 -5.71 5.18
C LEU A 386 5.47 -5.71 3.98
N ALA A 387 4.35 -4.99 4.12
CA ALA A 387 3.51 -4.51 3.03
C ALA A 387 3.41 -3.00 3.18
N SER A 388 3.91 -2.26 2.19
CA SER A 388 4.08 -0.82 2.26
C SER A 388 3.02 -0.05 1.48
N SER A 389 2.88 1.25 1.77
CA SER A 389 2.07 2.13 0.95
C SER A 389 2.62 3.55 0.90
N GLU A 390 2.69 4.09 -0.31
CA GLU A 390 2.61 5.52 -0.54
C GLU A 390 1.28 6.05 0.03
N THR A 391 1.32 7.20 0.69
CA THR A 391 0.26 7.62 1.60
C THR A 391 -0.06 9.11 1.54
N ALA A 392 -1.37 9.41 1.49
CA ALA A 392 -1.96 10.76 1.45
C ALA A 392 -1.76 11.54 0.15
N THR A 393 -1.49 10.84 -0.96
CA THR A 393 -1.42 11.42 -2.32
C THR A 393 -2.80 11.98 -2.70
N TRP A 394 -2.86 13.28 -3.00
CA TRP A 394 -4.11 14.02 -3.28
C TRP A 394 -5.25 13.87 -2.25
N LEU A 395 -4.92 13.61 -0.97
CA LEU A 395 -5.91 13.43 0.10
C LEU A 395 -6.87 14.63 0.26
N GLY A 396 -6.39 15.82 -0.05
CA GLY A 396 -7.16 17.04 -0.22
C GLY A 396 -6.37 18.08 -1.02
N GLU A 397 -6.88 19.29 -1.11
CA GLU A 397 -6.20 20.38 -1.84
C GLU A 397 -4.98 20.89 -1.04
N HIS A 398 -3.97 21.43 -1.72
CA HIS A 398 -2.72 21.87 -1.07
C HIS A 398 -2.99 22.77 0.15
N PHE A 399 -2.32 22.49 1.26
CA PHE A 399 -2.45 23.22 2.52
C PHE A 399 -3.86 23.22 3.16
N THR A 400 -4.77 22.33 2.71
CA THR A 400 -6.12 22.17 3.31
C THR A 400 -6.28 20.90 4.16
N VAL A 401 -5.37 19.93 4.03
CA VAL A 401 -5.40 18.64 4.73
C VAL A 401 -4.95 18.79 6.18
N GLY A 402 -5.70 18.21 7.12
CA GLY A 402 -5.35 18.13 8.54
C GLY A 402 -4.79 16.77 8.96
N LEU A 403 -4.21 16.71 10.17
CA LEU A 403 -3.64 15.46 10.71
C LEU A 403 -4.70 14.35 10.91
N SER A 404 -5.94 14.73 11.24
CA SER A 404 -7.11 13.85 11.29
C SER A 404 -7.37 13.10 9.99
N ASP A 405 -7.16 13.78 8.85
CA ASP A 405 -7.50 13.27 7.53
C ASP A 405 -6.47 12.19 7.15
N ILE A 406 -5.20 12.45 7.50
CA ILE A 406 -4.08 11.54 7.29
C ILE A 406 -4.21 10.32 8.21
N GLN A 407 -4.62 10.48 9.47
CA GLN A 407 -4.92 9.36 10.36
C GLN A 407 -6.00 8.45 9.76
N GLN A 408 -7.07 9.03 9.19
CA GLN A 408 -8.17 8.25 8.58
C GLN A 408 -7.72 7.44 7.36
N VAL A 409 -6.85 7.98 6.48
CA VAL A 409 -6.33 7.20 5.35
C VAL A 409 -5.34 6.11 5.81
N VAL A 410 -4.48 6.41 6.78
CA VAL A 410 -3.55 5.43 7.38
C VAL A 410 -4.30 4.27 8.03
N ASP A 411 -5.37 4.56 8.78
CA ASP A 411 -6.21 3.51 9.38
C ASP A 411 -6.87 2.64 8.31
N LYS A 412 -7.32 3.22 7.20
CA LYS A 412 -7.91 2.49 6.06
C LYS A 412 -6.88 1.60 5.35
N GLN A 413 -5.63 2.06 5.24
CA GLN A 413 -4.50 1.25 4.74
C GLN A 413 -4.14 0.12 5.71
N MET A 414 -4.11 0.39 7.02
CA MET A 414 -3.85 -0.62 8.06
C MET A 414 -4.95 -1.69 8.09
N LEU A 415 -6.22 -1.32 7.95
CA LEU A 415 -7.34 -2.25 7.76
C LEU A 415 -7.23 -3.06 6.45
N GLY A 416 -6.54 -2.52 5.43
CA GLY A 416 -6.12 -3.22 4.22
C GLY A 416 -4.90 -4.14 4.39
N GLY A 417 -4.30 -4.23 5.58
CA GLY A 417 -3.13 -5.05 5.87
C GLY A 417 -1.77 -4.39 5.62
N ILE A 418 -1.73 -3.08 5.32
CA ILE A 418 -0.49 -2.31 5.19
C ILE A 418 0.13 -2.09 6.57
N ASN A 419 1.46 -2.21 6.67
CA ASN A 419 2.20 -2.02 7.90
C ASN A 419 3.48 -1.17 7.77
N HIS A 420 3.76 -0.57 6.61
CA HIS A 420 4.88 0.34 6.38
C HIS A 420 4.47 1.56 5.52
N ILE A 421 4.16 2.67 6.18
CA ILE A 421 3.65 3.93 5.61
C ILE A 421 4.82 4.79 5.14
N LEU A 422 4.76 5.22 3.87
CA LEU A 422 5.61 6.25 3.30
C LEU A 422 4.73 7.43 2.88
N TYR A 423 4.95 8.60 3.46
CA TYR A 423 4.16 9.79 3.12
C TYR A 423 4.54 10.37 1.76
N HIS A 424 3.52 10.78 1.01
CA HIS A 424 3.62 11.58 -0.21
C HIS A 424 3.14 13.03 0.09
N GLY A 425 4.01 13.93 0.52
CA GLY A 425 5.42 13.70 0.86
C GLY A 425 6.11 14.96 1.38
N THR A 426 7.43 14.88 1.54
CA THR A 426 8.23 15.99 2.09
C THR A 426 9.19 16.49 1.01
N ALA A 427 8.99 17.70 0.50
CA ALA A 427 9.98 18.31 -0.39
C ALA A 427 11.21 18.78 0.39
N TYR A 428 12.41 18.63 -0.21
CA TYR A 428 13.58 19.36 0.24
C TYR A 428 13.32 20.85 0.04
N SER A 429 13.49 21.64 1.09
CA SER A 429 13.49 23.11 1.03
C SER A 429 14.67 23.63 1.86
N PRO A 430 15.58 24.41 1.25
CA PRO A 430 16.67 25.03 1.99
C PRO A 430 16.14 26.12 2.94
N ASP A 431 16.98 26.55 3.86
CA ASP A 431 16.68 27.55 4.88
C ASP A 431 16.58 28.98 4.34
N ASP A 432 17.21 29.27 3.19
CA ASP A 432 17.09 30.55 2.48
C ASP A 432 15.84 30.66 1.58
N ALA A 433 15.06 29.57 1.42
CA ALA A 433 13.81 29.61 0.66
C ALA A 433 12.71 30.38 1.41
N SER A 434 12.10 31.36 0.74
CA SER A 434 10.97 32.11 1.29
C SER A 434 9.75 31.22 1.47
N TRP A 435 9.06 31.35 2.61
CA TRP A 435 7.82 30.61 2.91
C TRP A 435 6.80 30.76 1.76
N PRO A 436 6.18 29.68 1.25
CA PRO A 436 6.04 28.33 1.83
C PRO A 436 7.24 27.36 1.65
N GLY A 437 8.36 27.81 1.11
CA GLY A 437 9.50 26.96 0.78
C GLY A 437 9.30 26.22 -0.54
N TRP A 438 10.10 25.19 -0.77
CA TRP A 438 9.97 24.32 -1.95
C TRP A 438 8.92 23.22 -1.74
N LEU A 439 8.20 22.86 -2.80
CA LEU A 439 6.96 22.09 -2.75
C LEU A 439 6.83 21.17 -3.95
N PHE A 440 6.35 19.94 -3.71
CA PHE A 440 5.99 19.04 -4.81
C PHE A 440 4.66 19.49 -5.47
N TYR A 441 4.47 19.19 -6.76
CA TYR A 441 3.29 19.68 -7.50
C TYR A 441 1.96 19.09 -7.00
N ALA A 442 2.01 17.94 -6.35
CA ALA A 442 0.86 17.18 -5.87
C ALA A 442 0.77 17.26 -4.33
N SER A 443 -0.47 17.35 -3.85
CA SER A 443 -0.80 17.26 -2.42
C SER A 443 -0.50 15.82 -1.92
N THR A 444 -0.13 15.57 -0.67
CA THR A 444 -0.19 16.46 0.51
C THR A 444 1.17 17.05 0.88
N GLN A 445 1.18 18.34 1.22
CA GLN A 445 2.39 19.06 1.65
C GLN A 445 2.74 18.72 3.12
N LEU A 446 3.50 17.64 3.32
CA LEU A 446 3.96 17.18 4.63
C LEU A 446 5.42 17.61 4.85
N ASN A 447 5.60 18.91 5.12
CA ASN A 447 6.91 19.54 5.28
C ASN A 447 6.97 20.46 6.52
N PRO A 448 8.18 20.78 7.03
CA PRO A 448 8.36 21.65 8.20
C PRO A 448 7.80 23.08 8.06
N GLN A 449 7.52 23.53 6.83
CA GLN A 449 6.99 24.87 6.54
C GLN A 449 5.45 24.93 6.70
N ASN A 450 4.76 23.79 6.67
CA ASN A 450 3.32 23.70 6.90
C ASN A 450 3.06 23.57 8.42
N PRO A 451 2.30 24.47 9.09
CA PRO A 451 2.21 24.51 10.55
C PRO A 451 1.76 23.20 11.22
N ILE A 452 1.01 22.34 10.52
CA ILE A 452 0.64 21.00 11.01
C ILE A 452 1.86 20.16 11.44
N TRP A 453 3.07 20.47 10.98
CA TRP A 453 4.32 19.87 11.44
C TRP A 453 4.53 20.00 12.95
N HIS A 454 4.01 21.05 13.59
CA HIS A 454 4.06 21.24 15.03
C HIS A 454 3.41 20.07 15.79
N ASP A 455 2.29 19.51 15.29
CA ASP A 455 1.59 18.38 15.92
C ASP A 455 1.76 17.03 15.21
N PHE A 456 2.44 17.01 14.07
CA PHE A 456 2.80 15.81 13.31
C PHE A 456 3.54 14.72 14.14
N PRO A 457 4.38 15.03 15.16
CA PRO A 457 4.95 14.00 16.03
C PRO A 457 3.92 13.11 16.73
N ALA A 458 2.73 13.63 17.06
CA ALA A 458 1.67 12.84 17.71
C ALA A 458 1.07 11.81 16.74
N LEU A 459 0.82 12.21 15.49
CA LEU A 459 0.42 11.28 14.43
C LEU A 459 1.51 10.24 14.17
N ASN A 460 2.78 10.64 14.08
CA ASN A 460 3.87 9.69 13.83
C ASN A 460 4.09 8.73 15.01
N GLN A 461 3.83 9.13 16.25
CA GLN A 461 3.79 8.21 17.40
C GLN A 461 2.64 7.20 17.31
N TYR A 462 1.43 7.65 16.95
CA TYR A 462 0.28 6.78 16.70
C TYR A 462 0.61 5.72 15.62
N VAL A 463 1.08 6.16 14.46
CA VAL A 463 1.48 5.27 13.36
C VAL A 463 2.60 4.34 13.81
N THR A 464 3.56 4.82 14.60
CA THR A 464 4.65 3.99 15.13
C THR A 464 4.14 2.85 16.03
N ARG A 465 3.19 3.10 16.93
CA ARG A 465 2.60 2.04 17.77
C ARG A 465 1.84 1.01 16.93
N CYS A 466 1.00 1.47 16.00
CA CYS A 466 0.25 0.59 15.10
C CYS A 466 1.17 -0.31 14.26
N GLN A 467 2.16 0.27 13.57
CA GLN A 467 3.09 -0.48 12.74
C GLN A 467 3.98 -1.41 13.55
N SER A 468 4.40 -1.04 14.77
CA SER A 468 5.19 -1.92 15.63
C SER A 468 4.42 -3.20 15.97
N MET A 469 3.12 -3.09 16.26
CA MET A 469 2.24 -4.25 16.43
C MET A 469 2.03 -5.04 15.13
N LEU A 470 1.73 -4.36 14.02
CA LEU A 470 1.40 -5.00 12.74
C LEU A 470 2.61 -5.63 12.03
N GLN A 471 3.85 -5.17 12.28
CA GLN A 471 5.10 -5.77 11.79
C GLN A 471 5.56 -6.94 12.69
N ALA A 472 5.32 -6.88 13.99
CA ALA A 472 5.63 -7.98 14.93
C ALA A 472 4.61 -9.14 14.90
N SER A 473 3.54 -9.02 14.12
CA SER A 473 2.43 -9.99 14.04
C SER A 473 2.39 -10.74 12.70
N GLN A 474 2.04 -12.02 12.74
CA GLN A 474 1.80 -12.87 11.57
C GLN A 474 0.35 -12.71 11.03
N PRO A 475 0.04 -13.08 9.78
CA PRO A 475 -1.34 -13.06 9.27
C PRO A 475 -2.29 -14.01 10.03
N ASP A 476 -3.60 -13.71 10.05
CA ASP A 476 -4.67 -14.61 10.54
C ASP A 476 -5.83 -14.72 9.54
N ASN A 477 -5.48 -14.77 8.25
CA ASN A 477 -6.39 -14.95 7.13
C ASN A 477 -6.73 -16.44 6.95
N GLU A 478 -8.00 -16.77 6.76
CA GLU A 478 -8.48 -18.16 6.68
C GLU A 478 -8.89 -18.56 5.26
N VAL A 479 -9.00 -17.60 4.34
CA VAL A 479 -9.44 -17.81 2.95
C VAL A 479 -8.40 -17.32 1.94
N LEU A 480 -8.14 -18.11 0.91
CA LEU A 480 -7.48 -17.67 -0.33
C LEU A 480 -8.55 -17.38 -1.39
N LEU A 481 -8.71 -16.13 -1.79
CA LEU A 481 -9.63 -15.70 -2.85
C LEU A 481 -8.87 -15.58 -4.18
N TYR A 482 -9.14 -16.49 -5.12
CA TYR A 482 -8.49 -16.49 -6.42
C TYR A 482 -8.87 -15.26 -7.26
N TRP A 483 -7.91 -14.69 -7.98
CA TRP A 483 -8.13 -13.61 -8.94
C TRP A 483 -8.27 -14.16 -10.37
N PRO A 484 -9.49 -14.20 -10.95
CA PRO A 484 -9.71 -14.66 -12.33
C PRO A 484 -9.26 -13.60 -13.36
N ILE A 485 -7.96 -13.35 -13.44
CA ILE A 485 -7.40 -12.34 -14.35
C ILE A 485 -7.63 -12.68 -15.83
N TYR A 486 -7.79 -13.97 -16.16
CA TYR A 486 -8.12 -14.42 -17.51
C TYR A 486 -9.51 -13.96 -17.98
N ASP A 487 -10.49 -13.79 -17.09
CA ASP A 487 -11.79 -13.19 -17.46
C ASP A 487 -11.65 -11.69 -17.79
N LEU A 488 -10.71 -10.99 -17.15
CA LEU A 488 -10.37 -9.59 -17.47
C LEU A 488 -9.52 -9.48 -18.76
N TRP A 489 -8.73 -10.50 -19.07
CA TRP A 489 -7.95 -10.58 -20.31
C TRP A 489 -8.72 -11.20 -21.50
N HIS A 490 -9.89 -11.82 -21.30
CA HIS A 490 -10.75 -12.35 -22.36
C HIS A 490 -11.64 -11.26 -22.98
N ASP A 491 -11.00 -10.26 -23.59
CA ASP A 491 -11.69 -9.13 -24.24
C ASP A 491 -11.17 -8.93 -25.67
N ALA A 492 -12.07 -8.97 -26.66
CA ALA A 492 -11.71 -8.84 -28.06
C ALA A 492 -11.18 -7.45 -28.44
N ASP A 493 -11.47 -6.41 -27.66
CA ASP A 493 -11.19 -5.02 -27.99
C ASP A 493 -9.88 -4.52 -27.34
N GLY A 494 -9.22 -3.55 -27.98
CA GLY A 494 -7.89 -3.08 -27.57
C GLY A 494 -6.78 -4.13 -27.74
N MET A 495 -5.61 -3.86 -27.16
CA MET A 495 -4.44 -4.75 -27.13
C MET A 495 -3.95 -4.89 -25.69
N ARG A 496 -3.19 -3.92 -25.19
CA ARG A 496 -2.87 -3.75 -23.77
C ARG A 496 -4.12 -3.46 -22.91
N ARG A 497 -4.09 -3.85 -21.63
CA ARG A 497 -5.15 -3.62 -20.63
C ARG A 497 -4.54 -3.24 -19.27
N ASP A 498 -4.40 -1.95 -19.02
CA ASP A 498 -3.83 -1.43 -17.78
C ASP A 498 -4.78 -1.55 -16.60
N ILE A 499 -4.23 -1.97 -15.45
CA ILE A 499 -4.93 -2.04 -14.18
C ILE A 499 -4.34 -0.95 -13.28
N THR A 500 -5.19 -0.12 -12.66
CA THR A 500 -4.79 1.03 -11.83
C THR A 500 -5.46 0.96 -10.45
N VAL A 501 -4.91 1.64 -9.44
CA VAL A 501 -5.61 1.83 -8.15
C VAL A 501 -6.92 2.61 -8.36
N HIS A 502 -6.89 3.57 -9.30
CA HIS A 502 -8.06 4.26 -9.82
C HIS A 502 -9.06 3.34 -10.51
N ASN A 503 -10.30 3.81 -10.64
CA ASN A 503 -11.33 3.20 -11.50
C ASN A 503 -11.61 1.71 -11.19
N SER A 504 -11.29 1.27 -9.96
CA SER A 504 -11.40 -0.12 -9.49
C SER A 504 -12.80 -0.72 -9.59
N GLU A 505 -13.82 0.09 -9.89
CA GLU A 505 -15.12 -0.35 -10.38
C GLU A 505 -15.03 -1.36 -11.54
N HIS A 506 -14.17 -1.11 -12.52
CA HIS A 506 -14.14 -1.84 -13.79
C HIS A 506 -13.44 -3.21 -13.70
N TRP A 507 -12.47 -3.35 -12.79
CA TRP A 507 -11.62 -4.54 -12.68
C TRP A 507 -11.75 -5.29 -11.34
N LEU A 508 -12.28 -4.63 -10.30
CA LEU A 508 -12.48 -5.20 -8.97
C LEU A 508 -13.96 -5.11 -8.54
N ARG A 509 -14.47 -3.92 -8.18
CA ARG A 509 -15.70 -3.78 -7.38
C ARG A 509 -16.97 -4.24 -8.11
N GLY A 510 -17.10 -3.95 -9.40
CA GLY A 510 -18.19 -4.44 -10.25
C GLY A 510 -17.98 -5.86 -10.78
N GLN A 511 -16.82 -6.48 -10.52
CA GLN A 511 -16.47 -7.82 -10.99
C GLN A 511 -16.77 -8.90 -9.94
N PRO A 512 -16.95 -10.17 -10.32
CA PRO A 512 -17.29 -11.24 -9.38
C PRO A 512 -16.32 -11.41 -8.20
N ILE A 513 -15.04 -11.13 -8.40
CA ILE A 513 -14.02 -11.10 -7.34
C ILE A 513 -14.29 -9.99 -6.31
N GLY A 514 -14.65 -8.78 -6.73
CA GLY A 514 -14.98 -7.69 -5.80
C GLY A 514 -16.25 -7.97 -5.01
N HIS A 515 -17.25 -8.60 -5.64
CA HIS A 515 -18.45 -9.09 -4.95
C HIS A 515 -18.11 -10.15 -3.88
N ALA A 516 -17.20 -11.09 -4.17
CA ALA A 516 -16.75 -12.08 -3.19
C ALA A 516 -15.89 -11.47 -2.07
N ALA A 517 -14.95 -10.60 -2.42
CA ALA A 517 -14.09 -9.88 -1.47
C ALA A 517 -14.90 -8.98 -0.50
N ARG A 518 -15.92 -8.29 -1.02
CA ARG A 518 -16.83 -7.48 -0.21
C ARG A 518 -17.69 -8.36 0.70
N TRP A 519 -18.24 -9.47 0.21
CA TRP A 519 -18.99 -10.40 1.06
C TRP A 519 -18.13 -10.95 2.22
N LEU A 520 -16.89 -11.33 1.96
CA LEU A 520 -15.94 -11.78 2.98
C LEU A 520 -15.68 -10.68 4.03
N ASP A 521 -15.42 -9.44 3.59
CA ASP A 521 -15.21 -8.32 4.51
C ASP A 521 -16.50 -7.97 5.30
N ASP A 522 -17.67 -8.00 4.67
CA ASP A 522 -18.96 -7.72 5.31
C ASP A 522 -19.33 -8.75 6.40
N GLN A 523 -18.99 -10.04 6.21
CA GLN A 523 -19.15 -11.06 7.26
C GLN A 523 -18.03 -11.02 8.32
N GLY A 524 -16.97 -10.24 8.13
CA GLY A 524 -15.80 -10.25 9.01
C GLY A 524 -14.99 -11.54 8.87
N VAL A 525 -14.85 -12.07 7.66
CA VAL A 525 -13.99 -13.22 7.33
C VAL A 525 -12.67 -12.71 6.75
N MET A 526 -11.57 -13.06 7.41
CA MET A 526 -10.23 -12.66 6.99
C MET A 526 -9.73 -13.50 5.80
N PHE A 527 -9.26 -12.83 4.74
CA PHE A 527 -8.84 -13.47 3.49
C PHE A 527 -7.60 -12.80 2.89
N ASP A 528 -6.90 -13.50 2.00
CA ASP A 528 -5.91 -12.95 1.07
C ASP A 528 -6.31 -13.26 -0.38
N TYR A 529 -5.92 -12.41 -1.33
CA TYR A 529 -6.01 -12.70 -2.75
C TYR A 529 -4.87 -13.64 -3.20
N VAL A 530 -5.13 -14.51 -4.18
CA VAL A 530 -4.13 -15.44 -4.74
C VAL A 530 -4.16 -15.49 -6.29
N SER A 531 -2.97 -15.55 -6.92
CA SER A 531 -2.78 -15.78 -8.36
C SER A 531 -2.51 -17.25 -8.69
N ASP A 532 -2.56 -17.64 -9.96
CA ASP A 532 -2.16 -18.97 -10.44
C ASP A 532 -0.73 -19.34 -10.01
N ARG A 533 0.24 -18.44 -10.23
CA ARG A 533 1.67 -18.66 -9.90
C ARG A 533 1.94 -18.70 -8.39
N GLN A 534 1.02 -18.20 -7.56
CA GLN A 534 1.06 -18.37 -6.10
C GLN A 534 0.35 -19.66 -5.68
N LEU A 535 -0.84 -19.92 -6.23
CA LEU A 535 -1.67 -21.09 -5.93
C LEU A 535 -0.96 -22.40 -6.28
N ALA A 536 -0.24 -22.45 -7.40
CA ALA A 536 0.63 -23.58 -7.78
C ALA A 536 1.82 -23.84 -6.82
N LYS A 537 2.04 -22.97 -5.82
CA LYS A 537 3.01 -23.16 -4.72
C LYS A 537 2.34 -23.51 -3.39
N CYS A 538 1.01 -23.44 -3.31
CA CYS A 538 0.27 -23.93 -2.16
C CYS A 538 0.35 -25.46 -2.10
N SER A 539 0.40 -26.00 -0.89
CA SER A 539 0.23 -27.43 -0.61
C SER A 539 -0.92 -27.63 0.37
N ALA A 540 -1.39 -28.86 0.52
CA ALA A 540 -2.34 -29.24 1.55
C ALA A 540 -1.84 -30.47 2.31
N THR A 541 -2.33 -30.63 3.53
CA THR A 541 -2.01 -31.77 4.41
C THR A 541 -3.30 -32.42 4.91
N ASP A 542 -3.20 -33.63 5.48
CA ASP A 542 -4.32 -34.50 5.94
C ASP A 542 -5.25 -33.89 7.02
N HIS A 543 -5.13 -32.59 7.31
CA HIS A 543 -5.88 -31.84 8.32
C HIS A 543 -6.68 -30.66 7.74
N LYS A 544 -7.00 -30.71 6.44
CA LYS A 544 -7.71 -29.67 5.64
C LYS A 544 -6.98 -28.32 5.47
N THR A 545 -5.85 -28.13 6.11
CA THR A 545 -5.06 -26.89 6.03
C THR A 545 -4.34 -26.78 4.70
N ILE A 546 -4.53 -25.65 4.02
CA ILE A 546 -3.74 -25.19 2.88
C ILE A 546 -2.55 -24.38 3.42
N THR A 547 -1.33 -24.75 3.05
CA THR A 547 -0.09 -24.10 3.50
C THR A 547 0.55 -23.32 2.35
N THR A 548 0.93 -22.07 2.62
CA THR A 548 1.72 -21.20 1.73
C THR A 548 3.11 -20.95 2.33
N ALA A 549 3.92 -20.08 1.71
CA ALA A 549 5.21 -19.70 2.27
C ALA A 549 5.10 -18.77 3.50
N GLY A 550 3.92 -18.19 3.77
CA GLY A 550 3.71 -17.21 4.84
C GLY A 550 2.47 -17.39 5.72
N GLY A 551 1.63 -18.40 5.45
CA GLY A 551 0.40 -18.61 6.20
C GLY A 551 -0.24 -19.98 6.00
N GLU A 552 -1.29 -20.20 6.80
CA GLU A 552 -2.14 -21.39 6.80
C GLU A 552 -3.60 -20.95 6.60
N TYR A 553 -4.30 -21.57 5.66
CA TYR A 553 -5.65 -21.20 5.23
C TYR A 553 -6.56 -22.44 5.27
N LYS A 554 -7.88 -22.23 5.39
CA LYS A 554 -8.91 -23.29 5.50
C LYS A 554 -9.69 -23.53 4.20
N LEU A 555 -9.80 -22.49 3.36
CA LEU A 555 -10.65 -22.48 2.18
C LEU A 555 -9.97 -21.77 1.01
N ILE A 556 -10.08 -22.33 -0.19
CA ILE A 556 -9.86 -21.60 -1.44
C ILE A 556 -11.22 -21.26 -2.05
N VAL A 557 -11.47 -19.97 -2.30
CA VAL A 557 -12.66 -19.49 -3.03
C VAL A 557 -12.25 -19.13 -4.45
N ILE A 558 -12.85 -19.83 -5.41
CA ILE A 558 -12.89 -19.43 -6.81
C ILE A 558 -14.19 -18.63 -7.00
N PRO A 559 -14.12 -17.30 -7.26
CA PRO A 559 -15.33 -16.54 -7.59
C PRO A 559 -15.92 -17.04 -8.92
N GLU A 560 -17.10 -16.53 -9.29
CA GLU A 560 -17.68 -16.78 -10.62
C GLU A 560 -16.66 -16.36 -11.70
N ALA A 561 -16.19 -17.34 -12.46
CA ALA A 561 -15.11 -17.23 -13.43
C ALA A 561 -15.39 -18.18 -14.61
N LYS A 562 -15.12 -17.72 -15.83
CA LYS A 562 -15.37 -18.48 -17.07
C LYS A 562 -14.12 -19.16 -17.60
N HIS A 563 -12.97 -18.51 -17.44
CA HIS A 563 -11.68 -18.93 -17.94
C HIS A 563 -10.73 -19.19 -16.76
N LEU A 564 -10.32 -20.44 -16.62
CA LEU A 564 -9.35 -20.89 -15.61
C LEU A 564 -8.32 -21.76 -16.34
N PRO A 565 -7.00 -21.53 -16.17
CA PRO A 565 -6.00 -22.38 -16.81
C PRO A 565 -6.16 -23.84 -16.36
N LEU A 566 -6.01 -24.78 -17.29
CA LEU A 566 -6.07 -26.21 -17.00
C LEU A 566 -5.15 -26.60 -15.84
N ALA A 567 -3.90 -26.12 -15.83
CA ALA A 567 -2.95 -26.41 -14.76
C ALA A 567 -3.40 -25.89 -13.38
N THR A 568 -4.12 -24.76 -13.34
CA THR A 568 -4.70 -24.21 -12.10
C THR A 568 -5.88 -25.06 -11.64
N LEU A 569 -6.72 -25.56 -12.57
CA LEU A 569 -7.80 -26.49 -12.27
C LEU A 569 -7.27 -27.85 -11.77
N GLU A 570 -6.21 -28.37 -12.38
CA GLU A 570 -5.52 -29.61 -11.97
C GLU A 570 -4.88 -29.45 -10.57
N HIS A 571 -4.22 -28.33 -10.27
CA HIS A 571 -3.68 -28.09 -8.93
C HIS A 571 -4.76 -27.91 -7.85
N LEU A 572 -5.93 -27.35 -8.19
CA LEU A 572 -7.09 -27.30 -7.28
C LEU A 572 -7.68 -28.69 -7.00
N ILE A 573 -7.67 -29.58 -7.99
CA ILE A 573 -8.01 -31.00 -7.83
C ILE A 573 -7.02 -31.66 -6.87
N ASP A 574 -5.71 -31.53 -7.11
CA ASP A 574 -4.66 -32.11 -6.26
C ASP A 574 -4.76 -31.63 -4.80
N LEU A 575 -5.01 -30.32 -4.58
CA LEU A 575 -5.22 -29.77 -3.24
C LEU A 575 -6.46 -30.35 -2.56
N ALA A 576 -7.58 -30.50 -3.28
CA ALA A 576 -8.80 -31.12 -2.74
C ALA A 576 -8.61 -32.64 -2.50
N GLU A 577 -7.80 -33.32 -3.32
CA GLU A 577 -7.41 -34.72 -3.15
C GLU A 577 -6.43 -34.94 -1.98
N ALA A 578 -5.62 -33.94 -1.63
CA ALA A 578 -4.86 -33.84 -0.38
C ALA A 578 -5.69 -33.31 0.82
N GLY A 579 -6.96 -32.96 0.60
CA GLY A 579 -7.95 -32.69 1.67
C GLY A 579 -8.30 -31.22 1.92
N ALA A 580 -7.77 -30.27 1.16
CA ALA A 580 -8.19 -28.87 1.22
C ALA A 580 -9.67 -28.69 0.87
N THR A 581 -10.30 -27.62 1.38
CA THR A 581 -11.64 -27.21 0.95
C THR A 581 -11.52 -26.21 -0.20
N VAL A 582 -12.14 -26.50 -1.34
CA VAL A 582 -12.21 -25.59 -2.51
C VAL A 582 -13.68 -25.31 -2.86
N ALA A 583 -14.06 -24.05 -2.99
CA ALA A 583 -15.42 -23.63 -3.36
C ALA A 583 -15.42 -22.81 -4.66
N PHE A 584 -16.21 -23.24 -5.64
CA PHE A 584 -16.55 -22.48 -6.83
C PHE A 584 -17.87 -21.74 -6.63
N ARG A 585 -17.89 -20.43 -6.89
CA ARG A 585 -19.12 -19.64 -6.74
C ARG A 585 -20.01 -19.74 -7.99
N LYS A 586 -21.29 -20.05 -7.80
CA LYS A 586 -22.35 -20.34 -8.79
C LYS A 586 -22.10 -21.56 -9.68
N HIS A 587 -20.99 -21.61 -10.41
CA HIS A 587 -20.71 -22.64 -11.40
C HIS A 587 -19.21 -22.96 -11.52
N LEU A 588 -18.91 -24.08 -12.18
CA LEU A 588 -17.54 -24.42 -12.59
C LEU A 588 -17.10 -23.59 -13.80
N PRO A 589 -15.79 -23.41 -14.05
CA PRO A 589 -15.28 -22.72 -15.24
C PRO A 589 -15.80 -23.34 -16.55
N GLU A 590 -16.06 -22.50 -17.54
CA GLU A 590 -16.61 -22.92 -18.84
C GLU A 590 -15.52 -23.49 -19.75
N SER A 591 -14.31 -22.93 -19.69
CA SER A 591 -13.20 -23.28 -20.59
C SER A 591 -11.83 -22.99 -19.99
N ASP A 592 -10.82 -23.62 -20.59
CA ASP A 592 -9.40 -23.27 -20.41
C ASP A 592 -9.13 -21.81 -20.85
N SER A 593 -8.03 -21.23 -20.39
CA SER A 593 -7.60 -19.88 -20.76
C SER A 593 -7.12 -19.79 -22.21
N GLY A 594 -7.05 -18.56 -22.74
CA GLY A 594 -6.42 -18.28 -24.03
C GLY A 594 -7.00 -19.08 -25.21
N LEU A 595 -6.20 -19.27 -26.26
CA LEU A 595 -6.57 -20.04 -27.45
C LEU A 595 -6.82 -21.53 -27.14
N ALA A 596 -6.18 -22.08 -26.11
CA ALA A 596 -6.34 -23.48 -25.71
C ALA A 596 -7.81 -23.84 -25.40
N GLY A 597 -8.55 -22.93 -24.74
CA GLY A 597 -9.97 -23.15 -24.42
C GLY A 597 -10.95 -22.98 -25.57
N LEU A 598 -10.53 -22.55 -26.78
CA LEU A 598 -11.42 -22.37 -27.93
C LEU A 598 -12.10 -23.69 -28.36
N THR A 599 -11.50 -24.83 -28.05
CA THR A 599 -12.13 -26.15 -28.20
C THR A 599 -11.72 -27.03 -27.03
N PRO A 600 -12.63 -27.32 -26.09
CA PRO A 600 -12.32 -28.07 -24.86
C PRO A 600 -11.52 -29.36 -25.11
N SER A 601 -10.30 -29.39 -24.58
CA SER A 601 -9.37 -30.51 -24.71
C SER A 601 -9.86 -31.76 -23.98
N GLN A 602 -9.24 -32.93 -24.21
CA GLN A 602 -9.56 -34.13 -23.44
C GLN A 602 -9.11 -34.02 -21.96
N PRO A 603 -7.91 -33.50 -21.63
CA PRO A 603 -7.55 -33.16 -20.26
C PRO A 603 -8.56 -32.24 -19.56
N TRP A 604 -9.02 -31.16 -20.22
CA TRP A 604 -10.05 -30.28 -19.65
C TRP A 604 -11.34 -31.03 -19.30
N LYS A 605 -11.81 -31.91 -20.18
CA LYS A 605 -12.99 -32.75 -19.94
C LYS A 605 -12.77 -33.76 -18.80
N GLN A 606 -11.55 -34.25 -18.62
CA GLN A 606 -11.18 -35.14 -17.53
C GLN A 606 -11.12 -34.39 -16.19
N ALA A 607 -10.46 -33.23 -16.12
CA ALA A 607 -10.41 -32.36 -14.95
C ALA A 607 -11.83 -31.93 -14.51
N ILE A 608 -12.67 -31.45 -15.43
CA ILE A 608 -14.07 -31.11 -15.11
C ILE A 608 -14.87 -32.34 -14.63
N ALA A 609 -14.63 -33.54 -15.16
CA ALA A 609 -15.27 -34.76 -14.68
C ALA A 609 -14.81 -35.15 -13.26
N GLN A 610 -13.52 -34.93 -12.94
CA GLN A 610 -12.92 -35.19 -11.62
C GLN A 610 -13.42 -34.18 -10.58
N VAL A 611 -13.50 -32.88 -10.90
CA VAL A 611 -14.20 -31.90 -10.03
C VAL A 611 -15.67 -32.30 -9.80
N ASN A 612 -16.38 -32.75 -10.84
CA ASN A 612 -17.74 -33.28 -10.70
C ASN A 612 -17.83 -34.58 -9.88
N GLN A 613 -16.72 -35.26 -9.59
CA GLN A 613 -16.66 -36.35 -8.63
C GLN A 613 -16.37 -35.81 -7.22
N LEU A 614 -15.34 -34.96 -7.06
CA LEU A 614 -14.96 -34.34 -5.79
C LEU A 614 -16.09 -33.52 -5.16
N VAL A 615 -16.96 -32.90 -5.97
CA VAL A 615 -18.19 -32.22 -5.51
C VAL A 615 -19.23 -33.21 -4.95
N LYS A 616 -19.38 -34.40 -5.55
CA LYS A 616 -20.27 -35.46 -5.01
C LYS A 616 -19.70 -36.09 -3.74
N GLU A 617 -18.38 -36.11 -3.62
CA GLU A 617 -17.65 -36.53 -2.41
C GLU A 617 -17.58 -35.43 -1.34
N GLN A 618 -18.16 -34.25 -1.58
CA GLN A 618 -18.16 -33.07 -0.68
C GLN A 618 -16.75 -32.52 -0.37
N ARG A 619 -15.76 -32.84 -1.21
CA ARG A 619 -14.37 -32.35 -1.11
C ARG A 619 -14.19 -30.99 -1.78
N MET A 620 -14.98 -30.75 -2.83
CA MET A 620 -15.16 -29.44 -3.46
C MET A 620 -16.62 -29.00 -3.33
N ILE A 621 -16.86 -27.70 -3.41
CA ILE A 621 -18.18 -27.08 -3.24
C ILE A 621 -18.51 -26.29 -4.52
N VAL A 622 -19.78 -26.31 -4.93
CA VAL A 622 -20.33 -25.34 -5.90
C VAL A 622 -21.55 -24.69 -5.25
N CYS A 623 -21.51 -23.37 -5.05
CA CYS A 623 -22.50 -22.66 -4.24
C CYS A 623 -22.77 -21.23 -4.73
N ASP A 624 -24.02 -20.80 -4.77
CA ASP A 624 -24.39 -19.40 -5.06
C ASP A 624 -24.04 -18.47 -3.88
N ASP A 625 -24.34 -18.96 -2.67
CA ASP A 625 -24.06 -18.33 -1.39
C ASP A 625 -22.74 -18.88 -0.80
N LEU A 626 -21.83 -17.97 -0.45
CA LEU A 626 -20.53 -18.32 0.14
C LEU A 626 -20.65 -18.75 1.60
N GLN A 627 -21.78 -18.49 2.27
CA GLN A 627 -22.02 -18.93 3.65
C GLN A 627 -21.88 -20.45 3.80
N ILE A 628 -22.36 -21.21 2.81
CA ILE A 628 -22.27 -22.68 2.77
C ILE A 628 -20.79 -23.13 2.81
N ALA A 629 -19.91 -22.43 2.09
CA ALA A 629 -18.48 -22.72 2.07
C ALA A 629 -17.78 -22.28 3.36
N ALA A 630 -18.22 -21.16 3.97
CA ALA A 630 -17.70 -20.68 5.24
C ALA A 630 -18.01 -21.64 6.40
N GLU A 631 -19.26 -22.12 6.47
CA GLU A 631 -19.71 -23.12 7.45
C GLU A 631 -18.98 -24.45 7.27
N GLN A 632 -18.85 -24.97 6.03
CA GLN A 632 -18.17 -26.23 5.76
C GLN A 632 -16.65 -26.19 6.04
N ALA A 633 -16.01 -25.04 5.82
CA ALA A 633 -14.60 -24.83 6.16
C ALA A 633 -14.37 -24.47 7.64
N GLY A 634 -15.42 -24.11 8.39
CA GLY A 634 -15.33 -23.68 9.79
C GLY A 634 -14.53 -22.39 9.94
N LEU A 635 -14.84 -21.37 9.15
CA LEU A 635 -14.19 -20.05 9.21
C LEU A 635 -14.58 -19.27 10.48
N THR A 636 -13.73 -18.34 10.90
CA THR A 636 -13.97 -17.53 12.10
C THR A 636 -14.59 -16.18 11.70
N GLU A 637 -15.91 -16.15 11.57
CA GLU A 637 -16.70 -14.94 11.29
C GLU A 637 -16.72 -13.96 12.47
N GLU A 638 -16.25 -12.74 12.27
CA GLU A 638 -16.31 -11.66 13.28
C GLU A 638 -17.49 -10.69 13.02
N SER A 639 -18.62 -11.20 12.52
CA SER A 639 -19.82 -10.43 12.18
C SER A 639 -20.39 -9.62 13.36
N GLY A 640 -20.07 -9.99 14.60
CA GLY A 640 -20.35 -9.21 15.80
C GLY A 640 -19.61 -7.86 15.87
N LEU A 641 -18.37 -7.76 15.37
CA LEU A 641 -17.65 -6.48 15.22
C LEU A 641 -18.35 -5.61 14.16
N LYS A 642 -18.63 -6.18 12.99
CA LYS A 642 -19.24 -5.48 11.86
C LYS A 642 -20.62 -4.91 12.21
N THR A 643 -21.49 -5.71 12.83
CA THR A 643 -22.80 -5.27 13.32
C THR A 643 -22.72 -4.28 14.49
N SER A 644 -21.61 -4.26 15.23
CA SER A 644 -21.31 -3.24 16.27
C SER A 644 -20.82 -1.91 15.70
N GLY A 645 -20.66 -1.77 14.37
CA GLY A 645 -20.10 -0.57 13.75
C GLY A 645 -18.57 -0.47 13.86
N ILE A 646 -17.89 -1.62 13.94
CA ILE A 646 -16.44 -1.72 14.08
C ILE A 646 -15.86 -2.47 12.87
N ASP A 647 -14.98 -1.82 12.12
CA ASP A 647 -14.14 -2.49 11.13
C ASP A 647 -12.81 -2.93 11.76
N PHE A 648 -12.18 -3.97 11.22
CA PHE A 648 -10.99 -4.56 11.82
C PHE A 648 -10.03 -5.22 10.83
N LEU A 649 -8.81 -5.47 11.32
CA LEU A 649 -7.83 -6.42 10.78
C LEU A 649 -7.44 -7.40 11.90
N ARG A 650 -7.45 -8.71 11.63
CA ARG A 650 -6.99 -9.76 12.56
C ARG A 650 -5.63 -10.33 12.13
N LYS A 651 -4.74 -10.52 13.10
CA LYS A 651 -3.36 -11.06 12.98
C LYS A 651 -3.05 -11.96 14.18
N LYS A 652 -1.91 -12.67 14.19
CA LYS A 652 -1.42 -13.45 15.34
C LYS A 652 -0.18 -12.78 15.95
N TYR A 653 -0.18 -12.54 17.26
CA TYR A 653 0.95 -11.96 18.01
C TYR A 653 1.28 -12.80 19.24
N GLN A 654 2.49 -13.36 19.31
CA GLN A 654 2.97 -14.18 20.44
C GLN A 654 2.00 -15.32 20.86
N GLY A 655 1.24 -15.89 19.91
CA GLY A 655 0.23 -16.92 20.14
C GLY A 655 -1.19 -16.38 20.45
N SER A 656 -1.31 -15.11 20.84
CA SER A 656 -2.60 -14.41 20.95
C SER A 656 -3.14 -14.01 19.58
N LYS A 657 -4.47 -13.88 19.44
CA LYS A 657 -5.06 -13.14 18.33
C LYS A 657 -4.95 -11.65 18.59
N CYS A 658 -4.48 -10.91 17.59
CA CYS A 658 -4.29 -9.47 17.62
C CYS A 658 -5.25 -8.81 16.63
N TYR A 659 -6.13 -7.95 17.13
CA TYR A 659 -7.04 -7.16 16.31
C TYR A 659 -6.56 -5.71 16.29
N PHE A 660 -6.51 -5.08 15.12
CA PHE A 660 -6.63 -3.64 14.99
C PHE A 660 -8.11 -3.31 14.73
N LEU A 661 -8.71 -2.47 15.56
CA LEU A 661 -10.13 -2.08 15.50
C LEU A 661 -10.27 -0.60 15.15
N LYS A 662 -11.31 -0.27 14.37
CA LYS A 662 -11.73 1.09 14.02
C LYS A 662 -13.23 1.24 14.23
N ASN A 663 -13.67 2.16 15.08
CA ASN A 663 -15.07 2.56 15.13
C ASN A 663 -15.39 3.36 13.86
N THR A 664 -16.25 2.82 12.99
CA THR A 664 -16.65 3.45 11.72
C THR A 664 -17.95 4.26 11.84
N THR A 665 -18.58 4.27 13.03
CA THR A 665 -19.76 5.10 13.29
C THR A 665 -19.37 6.55 13.56
N SER A 666 -20.32 7.46 13.32
CA SER A 666 -20.19 8.89 13.60
C SER A 666 -20.36 9.26 15.08
N GLN A 667 -20.44 8.28 15.99
CA GLN A 667 -20.72 8.46 17.41
C GLN A 667 -19.73 7.66 18.28
N ALA A 668 -19.60 8.02 19.56
CA ALA A 668 -18.90 7.18 20.52
C ALA A 668 -19.75 5.94 20.87
N ILE A 669 -19.08 4.82 21.16
CA ILE A 669 -19.71 3.56 21.58
C ILE A 669 -19.21 3.17 22.99
N ASP A 670 -20.10 2.57 23.78
CA ASP A 670 -19.78 1.80 24.99
C ASP A 670 -20.73 0.60 25.02
N GLN A 671 -20.25 -0.55 24.57
CA GLN A 671 -21.11 -1.72 24.31
C GLN A 671 -20.36 -3.04 24.48
N TRP A 672 -21.11 -4.12 24.66
CA TRP A 672 -20.61 -5.49 24.67
C TRP A 672 -20.67 -6.06 23.26
N THR A 673 -19.52 -6.30 22.66
CA THR A 673 -19.39 -6.84 21.30
C THR A 673 -18.89 -8.28 21.35
N THR A 674 -19.51 -9.17 20.57
CA THR A 674 -19.10 -10.57 20.45
C THR A 674 -18.05 -10.73 19.36
N LEU A 675 -16.97 -11.45 19.68
CA LEU A 675 -15.97 -11.95 18.74
C LEU A 675 -16.35 -13.38 18.34
N GLY A 676 -16.11 -13.75 17.09
CA GLY A 676 -16.19 -15.14 16.63
C GLY A 676 -15.07 -16.02 17.19
N SER A 677 -13.98 -15.38 17.65
CA SER A 677 -12.86 -16.06 18.30
C SER A 677 -13.06 -16.30 19.81
N SER A 678 -12.51 -17.41 20.30
CA SER A 678 -12.42 -17.74 21.73
C SER A 678 -11.23 -17.06 22.41
N GLY A 679 -11.22 -17.08 23.75
CA GLY A 679 -10.11 -16.66 24.59
C GLY A 679 -10.51 -16.62 26.07
N ASN A 680 -9.52 -16.68 26.97
CA ASN A 680 -9.69 -16.59 28.42
C ASN A 680 -9.31 -15.23 29.00
N SER A 681 -8.48 -14.45 28.28
CA SER A 681 -7.96 -13.17 28.71
C SER A 681 -7.87 -12.20 27.54
N VAL A 682 -8.20 -10.92 27.79
CA VAL A 682 -8.20 -9.87 26.76
C VAL A 682 -7.51 -8.63 27.31
N ALA A 683 -6.61 -8.04 26.51
CA ALA A 683 -6.04 -6.72 26.77
C ALA A 683 -6.41 -5.75 25.65
N ILE A 684 -6.81 -4.53 26.03
CA ILE A 684 -6.91 -3.38 25.15
C ILE A 684 -5.56 -2.66 25.16
N LEU A 685 -5.12 -2.18 24.00
CA LEU A 685 -4.03 -1.23 23.87
C LEU A 685 -4.50 -0.05 23.00
N ASP A 686 -4.35 1.18 23.48
CA ASP A 686 -4.70 2.38 22.72
C ASP A 686 -3.46 2.93 21.97
N PRO A 687 -3.41 2.86 20.63
CA PRO A 687 -2.28 3.35 19.86
C PRO A 687 -2.09 4.88 19.90
N MET A 688 -3.08 5.68 20.33
CA MET A 688 -2.96 7.13 20.47
C MET A 688 -2.27 7.53 21.78
N THR A 689 -2.81 7.11 22.93
CA THR A 689 -2.19 7.40 24.24
C THR A 689 -1.00 6.50 24.55
N GLY A 690 -1.00 5.26 24.04
CA GLY A 690 -0.08 4.20 24.42
C GLY A 690 -0.54 3.37 25.62
N ASN A 691 -1.71 3.66 26.20
CA ASN A 691 -2.25 2.95 27.36
C ASN A 691 -2.51 1.46 27.07
N ILE A 692 -2.42 0.63 28.11
CA ILE A 692 -2.63 -0.83 28.07
C ILE A 692 -3.44 -1.23 29.31
N GLY A 693 -4.40 -2.15 29.16
CA GLY A 693 -5.10 -2.73 30.30
C GLY A 693 -6.01 -3.91 29.95
N LEU A 694 -6.35 -4.73 30.95
CA LEU A 694 -7.21 -5.90 30.80
C LEU A 694 -8.68 -5.49 30.61
N ALA A 695 -9.31 -5.97 29.54
CA ALA A 695 -10.68 -5.60 29.19
C ALA A 695 -11.72 -6.30 30.09
N GLU A 696 -12.91 -5.69 30.21
CA GLU A 696 -14.10 -6.38 30.69
C GLU A 696 -14.54 -7.40 29.63
N SER A 697 -14.26 -8.69 29.85
CA SER A 697 -14.62 -9.78 28.93
C SER A 697 -15.42 -10.91 29.61
N LYS A 698 -16.26 -11.62 28.84
CA LYS A 698 -17.12 -12.73 29.27
C LYS A 698 -17.17 -13.82 28.20
N SER A 699 -16.83 -15.05 28.55
CA SER A 699 -17.13 -16.22 27.71
C SER A 699 -18.65 -16.42 27.62
N LEU A 700 -19.14 -16.80 26.44
CA LEU A 700 -20.55 -17.13 26.19
C LEU A 700 -20.76 -18.64 26.14
N ASP A 701 -22.00 -19.11 26.36
CA ASP A 701 -22.36 -20.54 26.29
C ASP A 701 -22.08 -21.18 24.91
N SER A 702 -21.95 -20.36 23.87
CA SER A 702 -21.54 -20.71 22.50
C SER A 702 -20.03 -20.93 22.32
N GLY A 703 -19.21 -20.71 23.35
CA GLY A 703 -17.73 -20.76 23.29
C GLY A 703 -17.07 -19.51 22.72
N SER A 704 -17.85 -18.59 22.14
CA SER A 704 -17.39 -17.28 21.69
C SER A 704 -17.19 -16.29 22.86
N LEU A 705 -16.41 -15.24 22.60
CA LEU A 705 -16.01 -14.26 23.62
C LEU A 705 -16.73 -12.92 23.42
N SER A 706 -17.32 -12.37 24.48
CA SER A 706 -17.89 -11.02 24.47
C SER A 706 -16.97 -10.06 25.23
N VAL A 707 -16.62 -8.92 24.62
CA VAL A 707 -15.72 -7.91 25.16
C VAL A 707 -16.43 -6.57 25.20
N ARG A 708 -16.30 -5.83 26.30
CA ARG A 708 -16.78 -4.45 26.37
C ARG A 708 -15.81 -3.50 25.68
N LEU A 709 -16.30 -2.78 24.68
CA LEU A 709 -15.53 -1.81 23.91
C LEU A 709 -16.12 -0.41 24.13
N GLN A 710 -15.27 0.49 24.61
CA GLN A 710 -15.58 1.90 24.82
C GLN A 710 -14.65 2.71 23.91
N MET A 711 -15.19 3.31 22.84
CA MET A 711 -14.41 3.93 21.76
C MET A 711 -15.04 5.24 21.28
N ALA A 712 -14.21 6.25 21.05
CA ALA A 712 -14.60 7.50 20.41
C ALA A 712 -15.13 7.28 18.98
N ALA A 713 -15.92 8.23 18.46
CA ALA A 713 -16.27 8.29 17.03
C ALA A 713 -14.99 8.34 16.19
N GLY A 714 -14.83 7.46 15.20
CA GLY A 714 -13.58 7.36 14.45
C GLY A 714 -12.37 6.90 15.27
N GLY A 715 -12.53 6.46 16.52
CA GLY A 715 -11.44 5.98 17.37
C GLY A 715 -10.91 4.61 16.93
N SER A 716 -9.66 4.32 17.28
CA SER A 716 -8.96 3.08 16.94
C SER A 716 -8.33 2.45 18.18
N LEU A 717 -8.36 1.12 18.29
CA LEU A 717 -7.77 0.35 19.40
C LEU A 717 -7.10 -0.92 18.89
N PHE A 718 -6.21 -1.51 19.67
CA PHE A 718 -5.82 -2.91 19.54
C PHE A 718 -6.48 -3.78 20.62
N LEU A 719 -6.86 -5.00 20.25
CA LEU A 719 -7.15 -6.08 21.21
C LEU A 719 -6.11 -7.20 21.07
N LEU A 720 -5.60 -7.69 22.19
CA LEU A 720 -4.95 -9.00 22.27
C LEU A 720 -5.88 -9.96 23.00
N VAL A 721 -6.28 -11.04 22.32
CA VAL A 721 -7.15 -12.12 22.84
C VAL A 721 -6.30 -13.38 22.98
N SER A 722 -6.26 -13.93 24.19
CA SER A 722 -5.35 -15.01 24.58
C SER A 722 -6.07 -16.11 25.36
N ASP A 723 -5.71 -17.37 25.09
CA ASP A 723 -6.11 -18.51 25.92
C ASP A 723 -5.30 -18.59 27.23
N GLU A 724 -4.06 -18.06 27.25
CA GLU A 724 -3.24 -17.92 28.45
C GLU A 724 -3.52 -16.59 29.17
N PRO A 725 -3.42 -16.51 30.52
CA PRO A 725 -3.66 -15.27 31.26
C PRO A 725 -2.66 -14.15 30.91
N LEU A 726 -3.19 -13.01 30.47
CA LEU A 726 -2.43 -11.79 30.24
C LEU A 726 -2.25 -11.01 31.54
N ASN A 727 -1.11 -10.32 31.70
CA ASN A 727 -0.82 -9.50 32.88
C ASN A 727 -0.72 -8.00 32.52
N ALA A 728 -1.70 -7.23 32.99
CA ALA A 728 -1.75 -5.77 32.98
C ALA A 728 -2.75 -5.30 34.05
N GLU A 729 -2.78 -3.99 34.36
CA GLU A 729 -3.83 -3.41 35.19
C GLU A 729 -5.21 -3.46 34.47
N PRO A 730 -6.35 -3.38 35.18
CA PRO A 730 -7.67 -3.31 34.55
C PRO A 730 -7.82 -2.09 33.63
N TRP A 731 -8.49 -2.26 32.49
CA TRP A 731 -8.80 -1.16 31.59
C TRP A 731 -9.77 -0.17 32.25
N LEU A 732 -9.45 1.13 32.16
CA LEU A 732 -10.22 2.20 32.79
C LEU A 732 -11.40 2.63 31.90
N TYR A 733 -12.49 1.88 32.00
CA TYR A 733 -13.79 2.29 31.46
C TYR A 733 -14.35 3.46 32.29
N HIS A 734 -14.56 4.62 31.67
CA HIS A 734 -15.16 5.77 32.35
C HIS A 734 -16.70 5.73 32.27
N GLN A 735 -17.39 6.16 33.32
CA GLN A 735 -18.85 6.33 33.33
C GLN A 735 -19.21 7.77 33.65
N VAL A 736 -20.03 8.38 32.78
CA VAL A 736 -20.61 9.73 32.99
C VAL A 736 -21.46 9.75 34.26
N THR A 737 -21.17 10.68 35.18
CA THR A 737 -21.82 10.76 36.50
C THR A 737 -22.76 11.95 36.70
N ASP A 738 -22.68 12.98 35.86
CA ASP A 738 -23.52 14.18 35.89
C ASP A 738 -23.67 14.76 34.47
N GLN A 739 -24.18 15.98 34.30
CA GLN A 739 -24.17 16.72 33.04
C GLN A 739 -22.85 17.47 32.78
N PRO A 740 -22.49 17.76 31.51
CA PRO A 740 -21.29 18.51 31.18
C PRO A 740 -21.46 19.99 31.53
N VAL A 741 -20.44 20.60 32.16
CA VAL A 741 -20.45 22.01 32.55
C VAL A 741 -19.43 22.78 31.73
N ALA A 742 -19.86 23.85 31.05
CA ALA A 742 -18.99 24.69 30.26
C ALA A 742 -17.98 25.47 31.13
N ILE A 743 -16.72 25.54 30.68
CA ILE A 743 -15.66 26.33 31.32
C ILE A 743 -15.93 27.82 31.07
N SER A 744 -16.57 28.46 32.04
CA SER A 744 -16.83 29.90 32.07
C SER A 744 -15.68 30.67 32.70
N GLY A 745 -15.33 31.81 32.12
CA GLY A 745 -14.20 32.64 32.53
C GLY A 745 -13.83 33.64 31.44
N THR A 746 -12.78 34.43 31.68
CA THR A 746 -12.15 35.20 30.59
C THR A 746 -11.03 34.38 29.99
N TRP A 747 -11.22 33.98 28.74
CA TRP A 747 -10.19 33.34 27.92
C TRP A 747 -9.22 34.40 27.40
N GLN A 748 -7.92 34.08 27.42
CA GLN A 748 -6.86 34.81 26.74
C GLN A 748 -6.49 34.06 25.46
N ILE A 749 -6.30 34.80 24.36
CA ILE A 749 -5.98 34.27 23.04
C ILE A 749 -4.67 34.93 22.59
N GLU A 750 -3.61 34.13 22.53
CA GLU A 750 -2.24 34.55 22.24
C GLU A 750 -1.72 33.83 20.98
N PHE A 751 -1.18 34.58 20.02
CA PHE A 751 -0.56 34.01 18.81
C PHE A 751 0.90 33.68 19.13
N VAL A 752 1.29 32.41 19.10
CA VAL A 752 2.56 31.95 19.71
C VAL A 752 3.64 31.60 18.69
N GLU A 753 3.27 31.01 17.57
CA GLU A 753 4.18 30.59 16.49
C GLU A 753 3.44 30.69 15.15
N GLY A 754 4.05 31.27 14.12
CA GLY A 754 3.43 31.37 12.79
C GLY A 754 3.84 32.59 11.98
N GLY A 755 3.23 32.75 10.80
CA GLY A 755 3.53 33.82 9.86
C GLY A 755 2.29 34.49 9.24
N PRO A 756 2.43 35.69 8.65
CA PRO A 756 3.71 36.40 8.36
C PRO A 756 4.28 37.17 9.55
N SER A 757 3.43 37.45 10.53
CA SER A 757 3.71 38.14 11.78
C SER A 757 2.67 37.63 12.79
N LEU A 758 2.96 37.73 14.09
CA LEU A 758 1.99 37.42 15.14
C LEU A 758 0.93 38.54 15.20
N PRO A 759 -0.37 38.26 15.03
CA PRO A 759 -1.47 39.21 15.26
C PRO A 759 -1.57 39.66 16.72
N GLU A 760 -2.31 40.73 16.98
CA GLU A 760 -2.53 41.20 18.35
C GLU A 760 -3.32 40.20 19.21
N SER A 761 -2.79 39.90 20.41
CA SER A 761 -3.43 39.01 21.39
C SER A 761 -4.62 39.70 22.06
N PHE A 762 -5.67 38.95 22.40
CA PHE A 762 -6.93 39.50 22.90
C PHE A 762 -7.61 38.61 23.96
N SER A 763 -8.59 39.17 24.66
CA SER A 763 -9.40 38.45 25.66
C SER A 763 -10.86 38.29 25.21
N SER A 764 -11.53 37.23 25.64
CA SER A 764 -12.93 36.94 25.31
C SER A 764 -13.66 36.17 26.44
N PRO A 765 -14.97 36.35 26.65
CA PRO A 765 -15.73 35.56 27.66
C PRO A 765 -15.95 34.09 27.28
N GLN A 766 -15.51 33.66 26.09
CA GLN A 766 -15.56 32.30 25.56
C GLN A 766 -14.47 32.12 24.49
N PRO A 767 -14.08 30.89 24.09
CA PRO A 767 -13.19 30.70 22.95
C PRO A 767 -13.76 31.30 21.66
N VAL A 768 -12.88 31.79 20.79
CA VAL A 768 -13.22 32.39 19.49
C VAL A 768 -12.18 31.92 18.46
N PRO A 769 -12.58 31.38 17.29
CA PRO A 769 -11.66 31.07 16.20
C PRO A 769 -10.85 32.30 15.81
N TRP A 770 -9.53 32.20 15.67
CA TRP A 770 -8.68 33.38 15.48
C TRP A 770 -8.96 34.14 14.18
N THR A 771 -9.56 33.49 13.19
CA THR A 771 -10.05 34.15 11.97
C THR A 771 -11.17 35.17 12.23
N ASN A 772 -11.77 35.13 13.42
CA ASN A 772 -12.78 36.06 13.90
C ASN A 772 -12.20 37.01 14.99
N ALA A 773 -10.88 37.09 15.13
CA ALA A 773 -10.21 38.02 16.05
C ALA A 773 -10.49 39.50 15.68
N PRO A 774 -10.31 40.44 16.62
CA PRO A 774 -10.43 41.87 16.34
C PRO A 774 -9.43 42.33 15.26
N ASP A 775 -8.17 41.89 15.37
CA ASP A 775 -7.17 42.10 14.33
C ASP A 775 -7.47 41.23 13.10
N GLN A 776 -7.76 41.88 11.97
CA GLN A 776 -8.06 41.22 10.70
C GLN A 776 -6.82 40.52 10.10
N SER A 777 -5.60 40.83 10.54
CA SER A 777 -4.38 40.13 10.09
C SER A 777 -4.43 38.63 10.37
N ALA A 778 -5.16 38.22 11.43
CA ALA A 778 -5.39 36.83 11.80
C ALA A 778 -6.16 36.02 10.74
N GLN A 779 -6.89 36.65 9.82
CA GLN A 779 -7.50 35.94 8.66
C GLN A 779 -6.48 35.49 7.62
N SER A 780 -5.25 36.02 7.66
CA SER A 780 -4.12 35.63 6.80
C SER A 780 -3.02 34.90 7.59
N PHE A 781 -3.26 34.57 8.86
CA PHE A 781 -2.30 33.87 9.73
C PHE A 781 -2.33 32.35 9.50
N ALA A 782 -1.15 31.74 9.53
CA ALA A 782 -0.96 30.29 9.61
C ALA A 782 0.11 29.97 10.65
N GLY A 783 -0.22 29.08 11.59
CA GLY A 783 0.54 28.85 12.81
C GLY A 783 -0.31 28.26 13.92
N THR A 784 0.13 28.51 15.16
CA THR A 784 -0.44 28.01 16.41
C THR A 784 -0.88 29.17 17.31
N VAL A 785 -2.02 29.00 17.97
CA VAL A 785 -2.64 30.00 18.86
C VAL A 785 -2.99 29.36 20.20
N ARG A 786 -2.52 29.95 21.30
CA ARG A 786 -2.76 29.52 22.68
C ARG A 786 -4.03 30.15 23.22
N TYR A 787 -4.93 29.31 23.72
CA TYR A 787 -6.17 29.66 24.41
C TYR A 787 -6.03 29.31 25.89
N SER A 788 -5.88 30.32 26.76
CA SER A 788 -5.65 30.11 28.19
C SER A 788 -6.83 30.59 29.05
N THR A 789 -7.16 29.83 30.09
CA THR A 789 -8.20 30.17 31.08
C THR A 789 -7.89 29.54 32.44
N SER A 790 -8.73 29.78 33.44
CA SER A 790 -8.60 29.15 34.76
C SER A 790 -9.96 28.85 35.38
N PHE A 791 -10.10 27.69 36.01
CA PHE A 791 -11.39 27.20 36.54
C PHE A 791 -11.23 26.50 37.90
N SER A 792 -12.30 26.49 38.70
CA SER A 792 -12.37 25.71 39.95
C SER A 792 -13.04 24.36 39.71
N THR A 793 -12.62 23.30 40.39
CA THR A 793 -13.25 21.97 40.31
C THR A 793 -14.73 22.00 40.65
N LEU A 794 -15.57 21.32 39.86
CA LEU A 794 -17.03 21.36 40.01
C LEU A 794 -17.53 20.77 41.34
N SER A 795 -16.75 19.89 41.97
CA SER A 795 -17.06 19.31 43.28
C SER A 795 -15.80 18.98 44.08
N LYS A 796 -15.82 19.23 45.40
CA LYS A 796 -14.73 18.87 46.33
C LYS A 796 -14.38 17.39 46.37
N LYS A 797 -15.23 16.51 45.82
CA LYS A 797 -15.07 15.05 45.79
C LYS A 797 -14.74 14.49 44.42
N GLN A 798 -14.69 15.33 43.38
CA GLN A 798 -14.55 14.91 41.99
C GLN A 798 -13.24 15.47 41.42
N SER A 799 -12.29 14.59 41.14
CA SER A 799 -11.00 14.89 40.51
C SER A 799 -11.02 14.65 39.00
N HIS A 800 -11.68 13.56 38.57
CA HIS A 800 -11.65 13.05 37.20
C HIS A 800 -12.73 13.70 36.34
N TYR A 801 -12.35 14.17 35.15
CA TYR A 801 -13.25 14.78 34.18
C TYR A 801 -12.89 14.34 32.77
N LEU A 802 -13.90 14.09 31.93
CA LEU A 802 -13.70 14.13 30.49
C LEU A 802 -13.76 15.61 30.08
N LEU A 803 -12.62 16.15 29.62
CA LEU A 803 -12.53 17.47 29.02
C LEU A 803 -12.87 17.34 27.53
N ASP A 804 -13.92 18.02 27.10
CA ASP A 804 -14.30 18.15 25.69
C ASP A 804 -14.02 19.58 25.22
N LEU A 805 -13.26 19.75 24.14
CA LEU A 805 -12.94 21.06 23.58
C LEU A 805 -14.04 21.60 22.64
N GLY A 806 -15.06 20.79 22.34
CA GLY A 806 -16.10 21.09 21.37
C GLY A 806 -15.52 21.16 19.95
N LYS A 807 -15.88 22.21 19.20
CA LYS A 807 -15.37 22.39 17.84
C LYS A 807 -13.99 23.06 17.85
N VAL A 808 -13.00 22.34 17.33
CA VAL A 808 -11.66 22.84 16.99
C VAL A 808 -11.47 22.74 15.48
N ASP A 809 -11.01 23.83 14.86
CA ASP A 809 -10.61 23.88 13.45
C ASP A 809 -9.07 23.87 13.35
N GLY A 810 -8.49 22.72 13.67
CA GLY A 810 -7.03 22.51 13.79
C GLY A 810 -6.73 21.34 14.74
N SER A 811 -5.46 20.95 14.88
CA SER A 811 -5.02 20.08 15.98
C SER A 811 -4.90 20.89 17.28
N ALA A 812 -5.00 20.25 18.45
CA ALA A 812 -4.95 20.93 19.75
C ALA A 812 -4.05 20.21 20.76
N ARG A 813 -2.98 20.86 21.22
CA ARG A 813 -2.27 20.46 22.44
C ARG A 813 -3.03 20.96 23.66
N VAL A 814 -3.13 20.14 24.69
CA VAL A 814 -3.83 20.47 25.94
C VAL A 814 -2.84 20.40 27.08
N MET A 815 -2.72 21.49 27.84
CA MET A 815 -1.88 21.59 29.04
C MET A 815 -2.74 22.00 30.24
N LEU A 816 -2.62 21.23 31.32
CA LEU A 816 -3.35 21.43 32.57
C LEU A 816 -2.34 21.68 33.69
N ASN A 817 -2.46 22.81 34.39
CA ASN A 817 -1.57 23.20 35.50
C ASN A 817 -0.06 23.21 35.15
N GLY A 818 0.29 23.42 33.87
CA GLY A 818 1.67 23.42 33.36
C GLY A 818 2.18 22.08 32.81
N GLU A 819 1.36 21.02 32.81
CA GLU A 819 1.70 19.69 32.29
C GLU A 819 0.88 19.38 31.03
N GLN A 820 1.52 18.89 29.96
CA GLN A 820 0.82 18.51 28.72
C GLN A 820 0.13 17.15 28.90
N VAL A 821 -1.20 17.13 28.79
CA VAL A 821 -2.03 15.94 28.99
C VAL A 821 -2.46 15.27 27.69
N ALA A 822 -2.47 15.98 26.56
CA ALA A 822 -2.76 15.41 25.24
C ALA A 822 -2.25 16.26 24.07
N THR A 823 -2.14 15.62 22.90
CA THR A 823 -2.19 16.26 21.58
C THR A 823 -3.33 15.62 20.78
N LEU A 824 -4.38 16.39 20.55
CA LEU A 824 -5.63 15.96 19.91
C LEU A 824 -5.58 16.35 18.43
N ILE A 825 -5.28 15.38 17.56
CA ILE A 825 -5.06 15.62 16.13
C ILE A 825 -6.34 15.68 15.29
N GLY A 826 -7.51 15.44 15.89
CA GLY A 826 -8.79 15.34 15.19
C GLY A 826 -10.00 15.24 16.12
N SER A 827 -11.19 15.22 15.53
CA SER A 827 -12.46 15.04 16.24
C SER A 827 -12.67 13.56 16.64
N PRO A 828 -13.22 13.26 17.83
CA PRO A 828 -13.62 14.20 18.87
C PRO A 828 -12.42 14.73 19.67
N TYR A 829 -12.41 16.03 19.94
CA TYR A 829 -11.36 16.70 20.71
C TYR A 829 -11.60 16.52 22.21
N GLN A 830 -11.45 15.28 22.68
CA GLN A 830 -11.75 14.84 24.05
C GLN A 830 -10.54 14.19 24.73
N VAL A 831 -10.33 14.49 26.02
CA VAL A 831 -9.26 13.88 26.85
C VAL A 831 -9.73 13.71 28.30
N MET A 832 -9.36 12.58 28.91
CA MET A 832 -9.55 12.35 30.36
C MET A 832 -8.50 13.15 31.16
N ILE A 833 -8.93 13.96 32.12
CA ILE A 833 -8.06 14.79 32.94
C ILE A 833 -8.31 14.66 34.44
N ASP A 834 -7.24 14.77 35.21
CA ASP A 834 -7.25 14.80 36.66
C ASP A 834 -6.98 16.22 37.17
N THR A 835 -7.93 16.75 37.94
CA THR A 835 -7.90 18.13 38.43
C THR A 835 -7.56 18.22 39.91
N LYS A 836 -6.88 19.30 40.30
CA LYS A 836 -6.53 19.58 41.69
C LYS A 836 -7.78 20.04 42.43
N THR A 837 -8.35 19.17 43.25
CA THR A 837 -9.53 19.48 44.08
C THR A 837 -9.25 20.64 45.04
N ASP A 838 -10.25 21.49 45.23
CA ASP A 838 -10.17 22.70 46.06
C ASP A 838 -9.10 23.73 45.63
N GLN A 839 -8.62 23.65 44.39
CA GLN A 839 -7.71 24.63 43.79
C GLN A 839 -8.28 25.19 42.49
N VAL A 840 -7.78 26.38 42.11
CA VAL A 840 -7.92 26.89 40.74
C VAL A 840 -6.97 26.08 39.87
N ASN A 841 -7.50 25.51 38.79
CA ASN A 841 -6.75 24.79 37.77
C ASN A 841 -6.54 25.72 36.57
N GLU A 842 -5.33 25.77 36.07
CA GLU A 842 -4.99 26.51 34.84
C GLU A 842 -5.13 25.59 33.63
N LEU A 843 -5.82 26.05 32.58
CA LEU A 843 -5.98 25.32 31.32
C LEU A 843 -5.41 26.16 30.18
N GLN A 844 -4.51 25.57 29.40
CA GLN A 844 -3.99 26.13 28.17
C GLN A 844 -4.25 25.15 27.02
N ILE A 845 -4.69 25.66 25.88
CA ILE A 845 -4.95 24.86 24.67
C ILE A 845 -4.23 25.54 23.50
N GLU A 846 -3.19 24.93 22.97
CA GLU A 846 -2.50 25.42 21.77
C GLU A 846 -3.11 24.76 20.54
N VAL A 847 -3.82 25.55 19.73
CA VAL A 847 -4.47 25.07 18.50
C VAL A 847 -3.64 25.43 17.27
N THR A 848 -3.26 24.43 16.48
CA THR A 848 -2.44 24.54 15.27
C THR A 848 -3.31 24.43 14.01
N GLY A 849 -3.18 25.39 13.09
CA GLY A 849 -4.02 25.48 11.89
C GLY A 849 -3.36 24.94 10.62
N VAL A 850 -4.14 24.84 9.53
CA VAL A 850 -3.62 24.55 8.18
C VAL A 850 -3.31 25.85 7.42
N ALA A 851 -2.33 25.84 6.52
CA ALA A 851 -1.83 27.06 5.87
C ALA A 851 -2.72 27.65 4.75
N ALA A 852 -3.88 27.05 4.41
CA ALA A 852 -4.79 27.52 3.35
C ALA A 852 -5.07 29.04 3.34
N ASN A 853 -5.33 29.63 4.52
CA ASN A 853 -5.62 31.07 4.64
C ASN A 853 -4.41 31.95 4.30
N ARG A 854 -3.18 31.49 4.60
CA ARG A 854 -1.92 32.18 4.30
C ARG A 854 -1.58 32.10 2.81
N ILE A 855 -1.82 30.96 2.17
CA ILE A 855 -1.63 30.77 0.72
C ILE A 855 -2.58 31.65 -0.09
N ARG A 856 -3.85 31.70 0.31
CA ARG A 856 -4.87 32.62 -0.22
C ARG A 856 -4.43 34.10 -0.14
N ASP A 857 -3.74 34.50 0.93
CA ASP A 857 -3.16 35.86 1.05
C ASP A 857 -1.98 36.09 0.09
N LEU A 858 -1.10 35.10 -0.10
CA LEU A 858 -0.02 35.19 -1.09
C LEU A 858 -0.59 35.46 -2.48
N ASP A 859 -1.61 34.68 -2.88
CA ASP A 859 -2.21 34.77 -4.21
C ASP A 859 -2.97 36.08 -4.42
N ARG A 860 -3.74 36.53 -3.41
CA ARG A 860 -4.42 37.85 -3.44
C ARG A 860 -3.46 39.03 -3.53
N ARG A 861 -2.22 38.89 -3.04
CA ARG A 861 -1.17 39.92 -3.14
C ARG A 861 -0.24 39.73 -4.35
N GLY A 862 -0.48 38.72 -5.19
CA GLY A 862 0.35 38.43 -6.36
C GLY A 862 1.78 38.00 -6.00
N VAL A 863 1.98 37.36 -4.86
CA VAL A 863 3.30 36.85 -4.44
C VAL A 863 3.66 35.63 -5.28
N GLU A 864 4.84 35.68 -5.92
CA GLU A 864 5.36 34.58 -6.74
C GLU A 864 6.02 33.52 -5.85
N TRP A 865 5.27 32.47 -5.50
CA TRP A 865 5.75 31.31 -4.73
C TRP A 865 5.67 29.98 -5.50
N ARG A 866 4.93 29.94 -6.62
CA ARG A 866 4.86 28.81 -7.54
C ARG A 866 6.02 28.90 -8.54
N ILE A 867 7.20 28.49 -8.09
CA ILE A 867 8.49 28.72 -8.79
C ILE A 867 9.15 27.43 -9.29
N PHE A 868 8.41 26.33 -9.43
CA PHE A 868 9.00 25.03 -9.85
C PHE A 868 8.88 24.84 -11.36
N GLU A 869 9.81 24.08 -11.95
CA GLU A 869 9.83 23.82 -13.39
C GLU A 869 8.76 22.79 -13.83
N ASP A 870 8.77 22.42 -15.11
CA ASP A 870 7.90 21.42 -15.75
C ASP A 870 6.39 21.65 -15.51
N ILE A 871 5.80 21.07 -14.46
CA ILE A 871 4.38 21.21 -14.11
C ILE A 871 4.09 22.35 -13.11
N ASN A 872 5.12 22.89 -12.44
CA ASN A 872 4.97 23.84 -11.33
C ASN A 872 4.03 23.29 -10.24
N VAL A 873 3.09 24.07 -9.68
CA VAL A 873 2.04 23.57 -8.75
C VAL A 873 0.66 23.57 -9.44
N VAL A 874 -0.05 22.45 -9.33
CA VAL A 874 -1.43 22.28 -9.81
C VAL A 874 -2.39 21.90 -8.69
N ASN A 875 -3.67 22.18 -8.88
CA ASN A 875 -4.76 21.79 -7.98
C ASN A 875 -5.20 20.33 -8.21
N MET A 876 -6.09 19.80 -7.36
CA MET A 876 -6.62 18.42 -7.45
C MET A 876 -7.22 18.04 -8.82
N ASN A 877 -7.60 19.03 -9.65
CA ASN A 877 -8.18 18.83 -10.98
C ASN A 877 -7.15 18.93 -12.12
N TYR A 878 -5.85 18.88 -11.78
CA TYR A 878 -4.71 19.07 -12.71
C TYR A 878 -4.89 20.34 -13.56
N LYS A 879 -5.19 21.46 -12.88
CA LYS A 879 -5.17 22.84 -13.42
C LYS A 879 -4.17 23.69 -12.62
N PRO A 880 -3.60 24.76 -13.19
CA PRO A 880 -2.73 25.68 -12.45
C PRO A 880 -3.34 26.09 -11.11
N PHE A 881 -2.54 26.04 -10.05
CA PHE A 881 -3.03 26.28 -8.70
C PHE A 881 -3.27 27.78 -8.42
N ASP A 882 -4.46 28.11 -7.94
CA ASP A 882 -4.86 29.45 -7.48
C ASP A 882 -5.78 29.32 -6.25
N ALA A 883 -5.41 29.98 -5.15
CA ALA A 883 -6.17 30.07 -3.91
C ALA A 883 -6.81 31.45 -3.66
N SER A 884 -6.68 32.40 -4.59
CA SER A 884 -7.14 33.78 -4.41
C SER A 884 -8.64 33.87 -4.11
N ASP A 885 -9.48 33.12 -4.83
CA ASP A 885 -10.94 33.09 -4.65
C ASP A 885 -11.42 32.20 -3.49
N TRP A 886 -10.53 31.55 -2.73
CA TRP A 886 -10.94 30.73 -1.59
C TRP A 886 -11.64 31.58 -0.50
N PRO A 887 -12.65 31.03 0.20
CA PRO A 887 -13.19 31.65 1.41
C PRO A 887 -12.12 31.67 2.52
N VAL A 888 -12.30 32.53 3.52
CA VAL A 888 -11.53 32.39 4.78
C VAL A 888 -12.04 31.12 5.46
N ARG A 889 -11.17 30.11 5.60
CA ARG A 889 -11.47 28.90 6.37
C ARG A 889 -11.46 29.27 7.86
N PRO A 890 -12.48 28.93 8.67
CA PRO A 890 -12.40 29.05 10.12
C PRO A 890 -11.21 28.24 10.66
N LEU A 891 -10.44 28.82 11.58
CA LEU A 891 -9.32 28.15 12.25
C LEU A 891 -9.27 28.54 13.73
N GLY A 892 -8.92 27.61 14.61
CA GLY A 892 -8.83 27.83 16.06
C GLY A 892 -9.94 27.16 16.88
N LEU A 893 -10.06 27.56 18.14
CA LEU A 893 -10.99 26.99 19.13
C LEU A 893 -12.35 27.72 19.08
N SER A 894 -13.41 27.01 18.68
CA SER A 894 -14.80 27.50 18.76
C SER A 894 -15.48 27.15 20.08
N GLY A 895 -15.09 26.04 20.71
CA GLY A 895 -15.81 25.50 21.87
C GLY A 895 -17.17 24.87 21.49
N PRO A 896 -18.12 24.77 22.45
CA PRO A 896 -17.95 25.09 23.87
C PRO A 896 -16.97 24.10 24.52
N VAL A 897 -16.04 24.61 25.33
CA VAL A 897 -15.16 23.75 26.14
C VAL A 897 -15.91 23.35 27.41
N THR A 898 -16.01 22.05 27.70
CA THR A 898 -16.80 21.54 28.83
C THR A 898 -16.03 20.51 29.66
N LEU A 899 -16.36 20.44 30.95
CA LEU A 899 -15.91 19.41 31.88
C LEU A 899 -17.11 18.51 32.19
N GLN A 900 -16.99 17.24 31.81
CA GLN A 900 -17.97 16.20 32.07
C GLN A 900 -17.51 15.35 33.27
N PRO A 901 -18.21 15.39 34.42
CA PRO A 901 -17.94 14.50 35.54
C PRO A 901 -18.01 13.02 35.12
N VAL A 902 -17.01 12.24 35.51
CA VAL A 902 -16.87 10.81 35.21
C VAL A 902 -16.35 10.02 36.42
N LYS A 903 -16.59 8.71 36.45
CA LYS A 903 -16.07 7.78 37.45
C LYS A 903 -15.48 6.55 36.77
#